data_AF-A0A0Q6DPN9-F1
#
_entry.id   AF-A0A0Q6DPN9-F1
#
_cell.length_a   1.000
_cell.length_b   1.000
_cell.length_c   1.000
_cell.angle_alpha   90.00
_cell.angle_beta   90.00
_cell.angle_gamma   90.00
#
_symmetry.space_group_name_H-M   'P 1'
#
loop_
_entity.id
_entity.type
_entity.pdbx_description
1 polymer ?
#
loop_
_entity_poly.entity_id
_entity_poly.type
_entity_poly.pdbx_seq_one_letter_code
_entity_poly.pdbx_strand_id
1 'polypeptide(L)'
;MARIGDNSKPGAKGAPDREPFRRAVAGCMRAIAGDRELDVTYGNERPGLTGQRARLPDLPKRASKSDVAVTRGLSDAMALRRARHDVKVHATLCPEGRGARAVFDAVEQARVEAIGANAMTGVGDNLASMLEDKYFRSNLADVTDRAEAPLEDAVALIVRERLTGRAVPKSAEALVDVWRDWIEEKAGPKLERLSEKVDDQRAFARALRDVLASMDMAEELGQESEEDESSDEDEAGDNQSRDSETEGSEKESGSEDAQAEESESEGESEDTAEAEESEVTADDPVDDDSQDSETPGESRRPNQALSNHDPDKDYRVFSTAFDEMVGAEELCDEAELDRLRAFLDKQLTTLHSVVGRLANRLQRKLMAQQNRSWDFDLEEGYLDSARLTRLVTDPMQPLSYKQERDTAFRDTIVTLLIDNSGSMRGRPITVAATCADILARTLERCGVKVEVLGFTTRAWKGGQAREAWLKAGKPQKPGRLNDLRHIVYKSADAPWRRARRNLGLMMREGLLKENIDGEALIWAHNRLLARPEQRRILMMISDGAPVDDSTLSVNPGNYLEKHLRMVIEEIETRSPVELLAIGIGHDVTRYYRRAVTIVDAEELAGAMTEQLADLFEDQGYAPARRTGRRRTAGAGR
;
A
#
# COMPACT_ATOMS: atom_id res chain seq x y z
N MET A 1 -32.31 -6.22 64.35
CA MET A 1 -32.88 -7.36 63.60
C MET A 1 -32.64 -7.11 62.12
N ALA A 2 -31.56 -7.64 61.56
CA ALA A 2 -31.36 -7.70 60.12
C ALA A 2 -32.18 -8.87 59.57
N ARG A 3 -32.94 -8.66 58.51
CA ARG A 3 -33.71 -9.73 57.86
C ARG A 3 -32.75 -10.72 57.21
N ILE A 4 -32.95 -11.99 57.55
CA ILE A 4 -32.33 -13.14 56.87
C ILE A 4 -32.88 -13.16 55.44
N GLY A 5 -32.01 -13.04 54.44
CA GLY A 5 -32.40 -13.33 53.05
C GLY A 5 -31.81 -12.48 51.93
N ASP A 6 -31.03 -11.42 52.20
CA ASP A 6 -30.44 -10.63 51.11
C ASP A 6 -28.94 -10.90 50.98
N ASN A 7 -28.63 -11.97 50.24
CA ASN A 7 -27.26 -12.36 49.87
C ASN A 7 -26.92 -11.87 48.45
N SER A 8 -27.41 -10.68 48.08
CA SER A 8 -26.94 -10.00 46.88
C SER A 8 -25.56 -9.42 47.15
N LYS A 9 -24.52 -10.15 46.75
CA LYS A 9 -23.19 -9.57 46.55
C LYS A 9 -23.38 -8.27 45.76
N PRO A 10 -22.83 -7.11 46.15
CA PRO A 10 -22.79 -5.96 45.27
C PRO A 10 -22.04 -6.42 44.02
N GLY A 11 -22.78 -6.61 42.93
CA GLY A 11 -22.23 -7.06 41.66
C GLY A 11 -21.05 -6.15 41.34
N ALA A 12 -19.88 -6.76 41.12
CA ALA A 12 -18.76 -6.03 40.54
C ALA A 12 -19.32 -5.30 39.32
N LYS A 13 -19.41 -3.97 39.37
CA LYS A 13 -19.85 -3.17 38.23
C LYS A 13 -18.91 -3.55 37.10
N GLY A 14 -19.39 -4.35 36.15
CA GLY A 14 -18.65 -4.70 34.96
C GLY A 14 -18.20 -3.42 34.26
N ALA A 15 -17.16 -3.52 33.42
CA ALA A 15 -16.77 -2.39 32.59
C ALA A 15 -18.02 -1.83 31.88
N PRO A 16 -18.23 -0.50 31.88
CA PRO A 16 -19.42 0.09 31.27
C PRO A 16 -19.50 -0.35 29.80
N ASP A 17 -20.68 -0.81 29.39
CA ASP A 17 -20.92 -1.20 28.00
C ASP A 17 -20.81 0.05 27.11
N ARG A 18 -19.88 0.00 26.16
CA ARG A 18 -19.56 1.11 25.25
C ARG A 18 -20.33 1.02 23.94
N GLU A 19 -20.93 -0.13 23.66
CA GLU A 19 -21.64 -0.40 22.41
C GLU A 19 -22.80 0.58 22.16
N PRO A 20 -23.61 0.98 23.18
CA PRO A 20 -24.65 1.99 22.99
C PRO A 20 -24.08 3.36 22.56
N PHE A 21 -22.96 3.76 23.14
CA PHE A 21 -22.29 5.02 22.78
C PHE A 21 -21.78 4.95 21.33
N ARG A 22 -21.04 3.89 20.97
CA ARG A 22 -20.52 3.69 19.62
C ARG A 22 -21.62 3.70 18.56
N ARG A 23 -22.74 3.05 18.83
CA ARG A 23 -23.91 3.03 17.93
C ARG A 23 -24.53 4.43 17.78
N ALA A 24 -24.69 5.16 18.88
CA ALA A 24 -25.25 6.50 18.87
C ALA A 24 -24.35 7.51 18.15
N VAL A 25 -23.03 7.40 18.31
CA VAL A 25 -22.05 8.25 17.64
C VAL A 25 -22.01 7.95 16.16
N ALA A 26 -21.95 6.68 15.76
CA ALA A 26 -21.97 6.29 14.35
C ALA A 26 -23.26 6.75 13.63
N GLY A 27 -24.42 6.58 14.27
CA GLY A 27 -25.69 7.04 13.71
C GLY A 27 -25.75 8.56 13.53
N CYS A 28 -25.24 9.30 14.52
CA CYS A 28 -25.13 10.77 14.45
C CYS A 28 -24.17 11.22 13.36
N MET A 29 -23.01 10.58 13.24
CA MET A 29 -22.00 10.89 12.24
C MET A 29 -22.55 10.76 10.83
N ARG A 30 -23.26 9.66 10.53
CA ARG A 30 -23.95 9.45 9.24
C ARG A 30 -24.99 10.51 8.96
N ALA A 31 -25.76 10.90 9.99
CA ALA A 31 -26.80 11.91 9.84
C ALA A 31 -26.22 13.30 9.54
N ILE A 32 -25.15 13.71 10.24
CA ILE A 32 -24.48 15.00 10.01
C ILE A 32 -23.76 15.00 8.65
N ALA A 33 -23.09 13.89 8.30
CA ALA A 33 -22.37 13.75 7.04
C ALA A 33 -23.28 13.68 5.81
N GLY A 34 -24.57 13.38 6.00
CA GLY A 34 -25.51 13.14 4.89
C GLY A 34 -25.27 11.83 4.15
N ASP A 35 -24.42 10.94 4.67
CA ASP A 35 -23.96 9.71 4.01
C ASP A 35 -24.40 8.48 4.82
N ARG A 36 -25.33 7.69 4.24
CA ARG A 36 -25.91 6.51 4.88
C ARG A 36 -24.95 5.31 4.87
N GLU A 37 -24.04 5.27 3.91
CA GLU A 37 -23.12 4.15 3.70
C GLU A 37 -21.78 4.35 4.44
N LEU A 38 -21.57 5.53 5.02
CA LEU A 38 -20.39 5.84 5.83
C LEU A 38 -20.17 4.80 6.94
N ASP A 39 -19.06 4.08 6.85
CA ASP A 39 -18.64 3.07 7.82
C ASP A 39 -17.86 3.74 8.96
N VAL A 40 -18.29 3.50 10.20
CA VAL A 40 -17.71 4.13 11.39
C VAL A 40 -17.07 3.06 12.26
N THR A 41 -15.74 3.12 12.35
CA THR A 41 -14.93 2.16 13.09
C THR A 41 -14.27 2.81 14.30
N TYR A 42 -14.09 2.06 15.39
CA TYR A 42 -13.44 2.52 16.62
C TYR A 42 -12.14 1.77 16.84
N GLY A 43 -11.04 2.48 17.10
CA GLY A 43 -9.72 1.88 17.29
C GLY A 43 -8.76 2.75 18.09
N ASN A 44 -7.55 2.26 18.33
CA ASN A 44 -6.49 3.03 19.01
C ASN A 44 -5.55 3.76 18.03
N GLU A 45 -5.85 3.68 16.74
CA GLU A 45 -5.06 4.31 15.68
C GLU A 45 -5.43 5.78 15.51
N ARG A 46 -4.64 6.52 14.71
CA ARG A 46 -4.89 7.94 14.44
C ARG A 46 -6.30 8.12 13.87
N PRO A 47 -7.12 9.03 14.45
CA PRO A 47 -8.44 9.33 13.90
C PRO A 47 -8.32 9.89 12.48
N GLY A 48 -9.22 9.49 11.59
CA GLY A 48 -9.19 9.95 10.20
C GLY A 48 -10.41 9.55 9.40
N LEU A 49 -10.59 10.23 8.27
CA LEU A 49 -11.64 9.96 7.28
C LEU A 49 -11.00 9.65 5.93
N THR A 50 -11.23 8.44 5.42
CA THR A 50 -10.68 8.00 4.12
C THR A 50 -11.78 7.37 3.29
N GLY A 51 -12.11 7.98 2.14
CA GLY A 51 -13.21 7.53 1.29
C GLY A 51 -14.55 7.47 2.04
N GLN A 52 -15.10 6.28 2.21
CA GLN A 52 -16.35 6.01 2.94
C GLN A 52 -16.13 5.47 4.37
N ARG A 53 -14.90 5.47 4.87
CA ARG A 53 -14.56 4.94 6.19
C ARG A 53 -14.09 6.04 7.13
N ALA A 54 -14.79 6.20 8.25
CA ALA A 54 -14.41 7.04 9.36
C ALA A 54 -13.84 6.19 10.50
N ARG A 55 -12.71 6.65 11.07
CA ARG A 55 -12.04 6.01 12.19
C ARG A 55 -12.02 6.94 13.39
N LEU A 56 -12.63 6.53 14.49
CA LEU A 56 -12.70 7.26 15.74
C LEU A 56 -11.90 6.55 16.84
N PRO A 57 -11.38 7.29 17.84
CA PRO A 57 -10.68 6.69 18.95
C PRO A 57 -11.65 5.87 19.82
N ASP A 58 -11.18 4.74 20.36
CA ASP A 58 -11.96 4.01 21.35
C ASP A 58 -11.85 4.67 22.74
N LEU A 59 -12.95 4.61 23.49
CA LEU A 59 -12.97 5.17 24.84
C LEU A 59 -12.08 4.34 25.80
N PRO A 60 -11.39 4.95 26.77
CA PRO A 60 -10.62 4.20 27.77
C PRO A 60 -11.52 3.41 28.73
N LYS A 61 -10.96 2.44 29.48
CA LYS A 61 -11.73 1.55 30.39
C LYS A 61 -12.49 2.32 31.46
N ARG A 62 -11.98 3.49 31.83
CA ARG A 62 -12.62 4.47 32.69
C ARG A 62 -12.71 5.76 31.89
N ALA A 63 -13.75 5.88 31.07
CA ALA A 63 -14.00 7.07 30.28
C ALA A 63 -14.41 8.24 31.18
N SER A 64 -13.70 9.35 31.06
CA SER A 64 -14.10 10.64 31.63
C SER A 64 -15.20 11.28 30.77
N LYS A 65 -15.86 12.32 31.29
CA LYS A 65 -16.78 13.14 30.47
C LYS A 65 -16.04 13.83 29.32
N SER A 66 -14.77 14.19 29.54
CA SER A 66 -13.92 14.80 28.52
C SER A 66 -13.68 13.82 27.37
N ASP A 67 -13.32 12.57 27.65
CA ASP A 67 -13.03 11.56 26.63
C ASP A 67 -14.23 11.34 25.69
N VAL A 68 -15.44 11.36 26.26
CA VAL A 68 -16.69 11.25 25.53
C VAL A 68 -16.92 12.47 24.62
N ALA A 69 -16.70 13.68 25.16
CA ALA A 69 -16.86 14.93 24.41
C ALA A 69 -15.81 15.07 23.29
N VAL A 70 -14.56 14.67 23.54
CA VAL A 70 -13.47 14.66 22.54
C VAL A 70 -13.77 13.67 21.42
N THR A 71 -14.17 12.44 21.75
CA THR A 71 -14.53 11.43 20.74
C THR A 71 -15.72 11.90 19.90
N ARG A 72 -16.68 12.59 20.54
CA ARG A 72 -17.80 13.24 19.85
C ARG A 72 -17.35 14.38 18.96
N GLY A 73 -16.46 15.25 19.42
CA GLY A 73 -15.95 16.37 18.64
C GLY A 73 -15.20 15.91 17.39
N LEU A 74 -14.37 14.86 17.50
CA LEU A 74 -13.70 14.25 16.35
C LEU A 74 -14.70 13.70 15.33
N SER A 75 -15.77 13.04 15.81
CA SER A 75 -16.85 12.55 14.96
C SER A 75 -17.59 13.68 14.24
N ASP A 76 -17.89 14.77 14.96
CA ASP A 76 -18.61 15.91 14.40
C ASP A 76 -17.73 16.65 13.38
N ALA A 77 -16.44 16.86 13.67
CA ALA A 77 -15.48 17.49 12.77
C ALA A 77 -15.34 16.74 11.44
N MET A 78 -15.18 15.41 11.50
CA MET A 78 -15.10 14.57 10.29
C MET A 78 -16.41 14.56 9.50
N ALA A 79 -17.56 14.50 10.18
CA ALA A 79 -18.87 14.53 9.52
C ALA A 79 -19.14 15.86 8.83
N LEU A 80 -18.80 16.98 9.48
CA LEU A 80 -18.94 18.32 8.91
C LEU A 80 -18.02 18.51 7.71
N ARG A 81 -16.77 18.04 7.78
CA ARG A 81 -15.87 18.06 6.62
C ARG A 81 -16.49 17.28 5.47
N ARG A 82 -16.97 16.05 5.70
CA ARG A 82 -17.65 15.26 4.65
C ARG A 82 -18.86 15.96 4.03
N ALA A 83 -19.65 16.67 4.83
CA ALA A 83 -20.89 17.32 4.40
C ALA A 83 -20.68 18.68 3.72
N ARG A 84 -19.64 19.43 4.10
CA ARG A 84 -19.48 20.86 3.76
C ARG A 84 -18.21 21.19 2.99
N HIS A 85 -17.37 20.20 2.72
CA HIS A 85 -16.13 20.34 1.96
C HIS A 85 -16.22 19.63 0.60
N ASP A 86 -16.05 20.39 -0.46
CA ASP A 86 -15.81 19.90 -1.81
C ASP A 86 -14.30 19.79 -2.05
N VAL A 87 -13.85 18.55 -2.24
CA VAL A 87 -12.43 18.21 -2.46
C VAL A 87 -11.90 18.82 -3.76
N LYS A 88 -12.74 18.93 -4.80
CA LYS A 88 -12.29 19.46 -6.11
C LYS A 88 -12.05 20.95 -6.03
N VAL A 89 -12.99 21.70 -5.45
CA VAL A 89 -12.84 23.15 -5.26
C VAL A 89 -11.61 23.47 -4.42
N HIS A 90 -11.39 22.68 -3.36
CA HIS A 90 -10.21 22.82 -2.51
C HIS A 90 -8.92 22.59 -3.29
N ALA A 91 -8.81 21.47 -4.02
CA ALA A 91 -7.62 21.13 -4.79
C ALA A 91 -7.30 22.18 -5.88
N THR A 92 -8.31 22.75 -6.53
CA THR A 92 -8.11 23.78 -7.58
C THR A 92 -7.65 25.12 -7.03
N LEU A 93 -8.09 25.51 -5.82
CA LEU A 93 -7.77 26.82 -5.25
C LEU A 93 -6.61 26.80 -4.26
N CYS A 94 -6.15 25.61 -3.88
CA CYS A 94 -5.03 25.41 -2.97
C CYS A 94 -3.78 26.14 -3.48
N PRO A 95 -3.10 26.93 -2.63
CA PRO A 95 -1.82 27.53 -2.99
C PRO A 95 -0.70 26.46 -3.09
N GLU A 96 0.34 26.76 -3.87
CA GLU A 96 1.49 25.85 -4.08
C GLU A 96 2.47 25.85 -2.89
N GLY A 97 2.65 27.02 -2.25
CA GLY A 97 3.54 27.20 -1.10
C GLY A 97 3.20 26.31 0.10
N ARG A 98 4.19 25.64 0.69
CA ARG A 98 3.98 24.67 1.79
C ARG A 98 3.34 25.34 3.02
N GLY A 99 3.82 26.53 3.39
CA GLY A 99 3.27 27.30 4.51
C GLY A 99 1.86 27.83 4.21
N ALA A 100 1.66 28.40 3.01
CA ALA A 100 0.36 28.89 2.57
C ALA A 100 -0.69 27.76 2.50
N ARG A 101 -0.29 26.56 2.05
CA ARG A 101 -1.16 25.36 1.99
C ARG A 101 -1.56 24.87 3.37
N ALA A 102 -0.62 24.82 4.32
CA ALA A 102 -0.93 24.45 5.70
C ALA A 102 -1.98 25.39 6.34
N VAL A 103 -1.82 26.70 6.14
CA VAL A 103 -2.80 27.69 6.60
C VAL A 103 -4.14 27.52 5.88
N PHE A 104 -4.12 27.31 4.56
CA PHE A 104 -5.32 27.12 3.75
C PHE A 104 -6.14 25.90 4.21
N ASP A 105 -5.47 24.77 4.46
CA ASP A 105 -6.07 23.53 4.95
C ASP A 105 -6.65 23.69 6.37
N ALA A 106 -5.90 24.35 7.27
CA ALA A 106 -6.31 24.55 8.66
C ALA A 106 -7.53 25.50 8.75
N VAL A 107 -7.55 26.57 7.95
CA VAL A 107 -8.66 27.53 7.93
C VAL A 107 -9.91 26.92 7.25
N GLU A 108 -9.75 26.09 6.23
CA GLU A 108 -10.87 25.36 5.64
C GLU A 108 -11.51 24.39 6.65
N GLN A 109 -10.69 23.71 7.46
CA GLN A 109 -11.20 22.89 8.56
C GLN A 109 -11.97 23.75 9.58
N ALA A 110 -11.46 24.93 9.92
CA ALA A 110 -12.15 25.86 10.81
C ALA A 110 -13.48 26.36 10.22
N ARG A 111 -13.57 26.58 8.90
CA ARG A 111 -14.80 26.98 8.21
C ARG A 111 -15.89 25.92 8.35
N VAL A 112 -15.59 24.66 8.00
CA VAL A 112 -16.59 23.58 8.06
C VAL A 112 -17.06 23.31 9.49
N GLU A 113 -16.15 23.42 10.46
CA GLU A 113 -16.47 23.33 11.88
C GLU A 113 -17.35 24.49 12.36
N ALA A 114 -17.07 25.71 11.91
CA ALA A 114 -17.84 26.89 12.28
C ALA A 114 -19.30 26.82 11.80
N ILE A 115 -19.52 26.36 10.57
CA ILE A 115 -20.88 26.14 10.02
C ILE A 115 -21.67 25.19 10.94
N GLY A 116 -21.04 24.08 11.35
CA GLY A 116 -21.65 23.11 12.25
C GLY A 116 -21.88 23.64 13.66
N ALA A 117 -20.91 24.35 14.22
CA ALA A 117 -20.97 24.93 15.56
C ALA A 117 -22.06 26.00 15.69
N ASN A 118 -22.25 26.82 14.65
CA ASN A 118 -23.28 27.86 14.59
C ASN A 118 -24.68 27.27 14.42
N ALA A 119 -24.82 26.20 13.65
CA ALA A 119 -26.09 25.51 13.44
C ALA A 119 -26.53 24.66 14.66
N MET A 120 -25.58 24.07 15.37
CA MET A 120 -25.83 23.11 16.44
C MET A 120 -24.95 23.38 17.66
N THR A 121 -25.53 23.96 18.71
CA THR A 121 -24.79 24.34 19.93
C THR A 121 -24.01 23.17 20.55
N GLY A 122 -24.61 21.97 20.59
CA GLY A 122 -23.96 20.78 21.13
C GLY A 122 -22.75 20.30 20.32
N VAL A 123 -22.79 20.46 18.99
CA VAL A 123 -21.63 20.19 18.12
C VAL A 123 -20.52 21.19 18.42
N GLY A 124 -20.86 22.47 18.59
CA GLY A 124 -19.89 23.48 19.00
C GLY A 124 -19.19 23.17 20.32
N ASP A 125 -19.92 22.61 21.30
CA ASP A 125 -19.35 22.23 22.61
C ASP A 125 -18.43 21.00 22.51
N ASN A 126 -18.80 20.03 21.68
CA ASN A 126 -17.98 18.86 21.39
C ASN A 126 -16.68 19.27 20.67
N LEU A 127 -16.78 20.13 19.65
CA LEU A 127 -15.63 20.67 18.91
C LEU A 127 -14.70 21.48 19.83
N ALA A 128 -15.26 22.30 20.72
CA ALA A 128 -14.47 23.03 21.71
C ALA A 128 -13.69 22.08 22.65
N SER A 129 -14.33 21.00 23.11
CA SER A 129 -13.67 19.99 23.96
C SER A 129 -12.56 19.24 23.20
N MET A 130 -12.79 18.93 21.92
CA MET A 130 -11.79 18.31 21.05
C MET A 130 -10.58 19.22 20.82
N LEU A 131 -10.80 20.51 20.54
CA LEU A 131 -9.71 21.46 20.31
C LEU A 131 -8.90 21.69 21.59
N GLU A 132 -9.55 21.79 22.75
CA GLU A 132 -8.85 21.87 24.04
C GLU A 132 -7.93 20.66 24.25
N ASP A 133 -8.41 19.44 24.01
CA ASP A 133 -7.57 18.23 24.12
C ASP A 133 -6.44 18.17 23.06
N LYS A 134 -6.68 18.64 21.82
CA LYS A 134 -5.65 18.76 20.78
C LYS A 134 -4.49 19.64 21.27
N TYR A 135 -4.80 20.89 21.64
CA TYR A 135 -3.77 21.87 22.01
C TYR A 135 -3.12 21.58 23.36
N PHE A 136 -3.86 21.01 24.32
CA PHE A 136 -3.30 20.54 25.58
C PHE A 136 -2.22 19.48 25.35
N ARG A 137 -2.44 18.54 24.42
CA ARG A 137 -1.45 17.49 24.09
C ARG A 137 -0.26 17.99 23.29
N SER A 138 -0.43 19.05 22.51
CA SER A 138 0.67 19.68 21.78
C SER A 138 1.60 20.50 22.67
N ASN A 139 1.29 20.65 23.96
CA ASN A 139 2.08 21.40 24.94
C ASN A 139 2.34 22.87 24.54
N LEU A 140 1.38 23.49 23.83
CA LEU A 140 1.47 24.86 23.31
C LEU A 140 0.96 25.94 24.30
N ALA A 141 0.70 25.55 25.55
CA ALA A 141 0.11 26.44 26.55
C ALA A 141 1.09 27.50 27.08
N ASP A 142 2.40 27.25 26.99
CA ASP A 142 3.46 28.12 27.54
C ASP A 142 4.36 28.75 26.45
N VAL A 143 3.91 28.76 25.19
CA VAL A 143 4.72 29.28 24.08
C VAL A 143 4.82 30.80 24.14
N THR A 144 6.05 31.32 24.11
CA THR A 144 6.33 32.77 24.12
C THR A 144 7.02 33.27 22.86
N ASP A 145 7.59 32.37 22.05
CA ASP A 145 8.32 32.70 20.83
C ASP A 145 7.51 32.31 19.58
N ARG A 146 7.58 33.16 18.54
CA ARG A 146 6.99 32.91 17.23
C ARG A 146 7.64 31.73 16.50
N ALA A 147 8.92 31.46 16.76
CA ALA A 147 9.63 30.35 16.14
C ALA A 147 9.09 28.97 16.56
N GLU A 148 8.51 28.88 17.76
CA GLU A 148 7.95 27.64 18.34
C GLU A 148 6.42 27.55 18.19
N ALA A 149 5.82 28.53 17.52
CA ALA A 149 4.38 28.72 17.42
C ALA A 149 3.89 28.53 15.97
N PRO A 150 3.24 27.39 15.64
CA PRO A 150 2.72 27.14 14.29
C PRO A 150 1.72 28.21 13.84
N LEU A 151 2.02 28.90 12.74
CA LEU A 151 1.21 30.01 12.22
C LEU A 151 -0.17 29.53 11.76
N GLU A 152 -0.24 28.35 11.14
CA GLU A 152 -1.46 27.74 10.61
C GLU A 152 -2.52 27.50 11.69
N ASP A 153 -2.11 27.01 12.86
CA ASP A 153 -3.02 26.78 13.98
C ASP A 153 -3.48 28.12 14.59
N ALA A 154 -2.60 29.13 14.66
CA ALA A 154 -2.96 30.47 15.14
C ALA A 154 -4.00 31.16 14.23
N VAL A 155 -3.76 31.15 12.91
CA VAL A 155 -4.70 31.74 11.93
C VAL A 155 -6.04 31.01 11.97
N ALA A 156 -6.04 29.67 12.00
CA ALA A 156 -7.26 28.88 12.06
C ALA A 156 -8.08 29.14 13.34
N LEU A 157 -7.43 29.32 14.49
CA LEU A 157 -8.09 29.64 15.75
C LEU A 157 -8.69 31.05 15.76
N ILE A 158 -7.99 32.06 15.21
CA ILE A 158 -8.52 33.43 15.08
C ILE A 158 -9.72 33.45 14.13
N VAL A 159 -9.62 32.76 12.98
CA VAL A 159 -10.75 32.66 12.04
C VAL A 159 -11.93 31.97 12.71
N ARG A 160 -11.71 30.86 13.43
CA ARG A 160 -12.76 30.17 14.19
C ARG A 160 -13.42 31.08 15.21
N GLU A 161 -12.64 31.82 16.00
CA GLU A 161 -13.14 32.77 17.00
C GLU A 161 -14.08 33.80 16.35
N ARG A 162 -13.68 34.36 15.20
CA ARG A 162 -14.50 35.32 14.45
C ARG A 162 -15.75 34.71 13.83
N LEU A 163 -15.64 33.51 13.26
CA LEU A 163 -16.79 32.83 12.61
C LEU A 163 -17.82 32.30 13.61
N THR A 164 -17.41 31.92 14.81
CA THR A 164 -18.29 31.26 15.80
C THR A 164 -18.64 32.14 17.01
N GLY A 165 -17.88 33.21 17.25
CA GLY A 165 -17.96 34.02 18.48
C GLY A 165 -17.55 33.27 19.76
N ARG A 166 -17.02 32.05 19.64
CA ARG A 166 -16.54 31.25 20.77
C ARG A 166 -15.08 31.57 21.04
N ALA A 167 -14.73 31.76 22.31
CA ALA A 167 -13.36 31.97 22.74
C ALA A 167 -12.43 30.85 22.25
N VAL A 168 -11.16 31.21 22.11
CA VAL A 168 -10.05 30.29 21.86
C VAL A 168 -9.93 29.29 23.02
N PRO A 169 -9.57 28.01 22.77
CA PRO A 169 -9.26 27.05 23.83
C PRO A 169 -8.17 27.57 24.77
N LYS A 170 -8.27 27.30 26.07
CA LYS A 170 -7.33 27.81 27.08
C LYS A 170 -5.90 27.39 26.82
N SER A 171 -5.72 26.13 26.42
CA SER A 171 -4.40 25.57 26.08
C SER A 171 -3.78 26.18 24.81
N ALA A 172 -4.50 27.02 24.07
CA ALA A 172 -4.03 27.70 22.86
C ALA A 172 -4.08 29.23 22.94
N GLU A 173 -4.42 29.81 24.11
CA GLU A 173 -4.46 31.27 24.29
C GLU A 173 -3.07 31.88 24.03
N ALA A 174 -2.01 31.32 24.65
CA ALA A 174 -0.63 31.77 24.45
C ALA A 174 -0.18 31.74 22.98
N LEU A 175 -0.53 30.66 22.25
CA LEU A 175 -0.25 30.53 20.81
C LEU A 175 -0.89 31.66 20.01
N VAL A 176 -2.16 31.96 20.27
CA VAL A 176 -2.88 33.00 19.54
C VAL A 176 -2.37 34.38 19.92
N ASP A 177 -2.06 34.64 21.20
CA ASP A 177 -1.61 35.95 21.68
C ASP A 177 -0.28 36.39 21.04
N VAL A 178 0.64 35.44 20.80
CA VAL A 178 1.94 35.70 20.14
C VAL A 178 1.77 36.21 18.68
N TRP A 179 0.72 35.74 18.00
CA TRP A 179 0.45 36.03 16.59
C TRP A 179 -0.66 37.07 16.36
N ARG A 180 -1.54 37.30 17.34
CA ARG A 180 -2.77 38.10 17.19
C ARG A 180 -2.50 39.50 16.65
N ASP A 181 -1.60 40.24 17.28
CA ASP A 181 -1.30 41.63 16.87
C ASP A 181 -0.80 41.69 15.42
N TRP A 182 0.06 40.76 15.02
CA TRP A 182 0.61 40.71 13.67
C TRP A 182 -0.44 40.30 12.63
N ILE A 183 -1.28 39.31 12.94
CA ILE A 183 -2.36 38.86 12.05
C ILE A 183 -3.42 39.96 11.89
N GLU A 184 -3.79 40.65 12.97
CA GLU A 184 -4.76 41.73 12.93
C GLU A 184 -4.25 42.96 12.17
N GLU A 185 -2.98 43.31 12.32
CA GLU A 185 -2.34 44.38 11.55
C GLU A 185 -2.31 44.07 10.05
N LYS A 186 -1.91 42.85 9.68
CA LYS A 186 -1.72 42.46 8.27
C LYS A 186 -3.02 42.11 7.55
N ALA A 187 -3.94 41.40 8.21
CA ALA A 187 -5.09 40.78 7.56
C ALA A 187 -6.45 41.05 8.24
N GLY A 188 -6.49 41.84 9.32
CA GLY A 188 -7.70 42.07 10.13
C GLY A 188 -8.97 42.39 9.33
N PRO A 189 -8.99 43.41 8.45
CA PRO A 189 -10.17 43.76 7.66
C PRO A 189 -10.59 42.68 6.65
N LYS A 190 -9.63 41.93 6.10
CA LYS A 190 -9.90 40.84 5.14
C LYS A 190 -10.48 39.61 5.85
N LEU A 191 -10.04 39.34 7.08
CA LEU A 191 -10.59 38.27 7.92
C LEU A 191 -12.06 38.52 8.27
N GLU A 192 -12.51 39.77 8.42
CA GLU A 192 -13.93 40.08 8.66
C GLU A 192 -14.82 39.68 7.48
N ARG A 193 -14.33 39.88 6.25
CA ARG A 193 -15.03 39.51 5.00
C ARG A 193 -15.21 38.01 4.83
N LEU A 194 -14.47 37.17 5.56
CA LEU A 194 -14.65 35.71 5.53
C LEU A 194 -15.99 35.28 6.13
N SER A 195 -16.51 36.03 7.10
CA SER A 195 -17.79 35.72 7.77
C SER A 195 -18.99 35.79 6.82
N GLU A 196 -18.97 36.73 5.87
CA GLU A 196 -20.02 36.92 4.86
C GLU A 196 -20.09 35.78 3.85
N LYS A 197 -18.98 35.03 3.67
CA LYS A 197 -18.79 34.03 2.62
C LYS A 197 -18.71 32.60 3.17
N VAL A 198 -19.01 32.38 4.45
CA VAL A 198 -18.79 31.09 5.12
C VAL A 198 -19.50 29.90 4.44
N ASP A 199 -20.68 30.14 3.86
CA ASP A 199 -21.51 29.12 3.22
C ASP A 199 -21.09 28.75 1.78
N ASP A 200 -20.28 29.58 1.12
CA ASP A 200 -19.76 29.33 -0.23
C ASP A 200 -18.25 29.07 -0.19
N GLN A 201 -17.87 27.79 -0.33
CA GLN A 201 -16.47 27.36 -0.26
C GLN A 201 -15.59 28.04 -1.31
N ARG A 202 -16.09 28.29 -2.53
CA ARG A 202 -15.29 28.92 -3.60
C ARG A 202 -15.04 30.39 -3.29
N ALA A 203 -16.09 31.10 -2.85
CA ALA A 203 -15.99 32.50 -2.46
C ALA A 203 -15.12 32.68 -1.21
N PHE A 204 -15.22 31.77 -0.24
CA PHE A 204 -14.40 31.75 0.96
C PHE A 204 -12.92 31.48 0.65
N ALA A 205 -12.63 30.46 -0.16
CA ALA A 205 -11.27 30.12 -0.58
C ALA A 205 -10.57 31.27 -1.31
N ARG A 206 -11.28 31.99 -2.19
CA ARG A 206 -10.75 33.19 -2.85
C ARG A 206 -10.43 34.31 -1.86
N ALA A 207 -11.35 34.59 -0.93
CA ALA A 207 -11.11 35.59 0.11
C ALA A 207 -9.95 35.19 1.06
N LEU A 208 -9.75 33.90 1.29
CA LEU A 208 -8.60 33.38 2.05
C LEU A 208 -7.28 33.58 1.30
N ARG A 209 -7.25 33.41 -0.03
CA ARG A 209 -6.06 33.75 -0.82
C ARG A 209 -5.70 35.23 -0.71
N ASP A 210 -6.69 36.12 -0.70
CA ASP A 210 -6.45 37.55 -0.46
C ASP A 210 -5.83 37.81 0.93
N VAL A 211 -6.23 37.04 1.94
CA VAL A 211 -5.67 37.09 3.30
C VAL A 211 -4.22 36.63 3.30
N LEU A 212 -3.93 35.48 2.69
CA LEU A 212 -2.58 34.93 2.56
C LEU A 212 -1.64 35.91 1.83
N ALA A 213 -2.14 36.57 0.78
CA ALA A 213 -1.39 37.57 0.04
C ALA A 213 -1.00 38.79 0.90
N SER A 214 -1.87 39.25 1.80
CA SER A 214 -1.54 40.35 2.73
C SER A 214 -0.57 39.98 3.84
N MET A 215 -0.40 38.69 4.12
CA MET A 215 0.53 38.20 5.15
C MET A 215 1.95 38.01 4.60
N ASP A 216 2.23 38.53 3.39
CA ASP A 216 3.49 38.37 2.65
C ASP A 216 3.87 36.89 2.40
N MET A 217 2.92 35.95 2.55
CA MET A 217 3.04 34.58 2.04
C MET A 217 2.76 34.50 0.53
N ALA A 218 2.87 35.65 -0.16
CA ALA A 218 2.51 35.85 -1.55
C ALA A 218 3.64 35.55 -2.54
N GLU A 219 4.90 35.50 -2.09
CA GLU A 219 6.03 35.15 -2.96
C GLU A 219 5.97 33.67 -3.43
N GLU A 220 5.09 32.85 -2.83
CA GLU A 220 4.77 31.48 -3.23
C GLU A 220 3.39 31.34 -3.95
N LEU A 221 2.70 32.46 -4.24
CA LEU A 221 1.50 32.48 -5.07
C LEU A 221 1.94 32.72 -6.52
N GLY A 222 2.17 31.63 -7.26
CA GLY A 222 2.42 31.68 -8.71
C GLY A 222 1.45 32.63 -9.41
N GLN A 223 2.01 33.52 -10.23
CA GLN A 223 1.30 34.57 -10.97
C GLN A 223 0.10 34.00 -11.75
N GLU A 224 -1.09 34.55 -11.50
CA GLU A 224 -2.13 34.63 -12.53
C GLU A 224 -2.39 36.12 -12.83
N SER A 225 -1.90 36.52 -14.01
CA SER A 225 -2.43 37.51 -14.95
C SER A 225 -3.19 38.71 -14.37
N GLU A 226 -2.48 39.85 -14.28
CA GLU A 226 -3.06 41.15 -14.59
C GLU A 226 -3.10 41.32 -16.12
N GLU A 227 -4.31 41.44 -16.69
CA GLU A 227 -4.69 42.01 -18.00
C GLU A 227 -6.17 41.58 -18.21
N ASP A 228 -7.21 42.40 -18.30
CA ASP A 228 -7.43 43.84 -18.40
C ASP A 228 -8.89 44.14 -17.99
N GLU A 229 -9.14 45.22 -17.25
CA GLU A 229 -10.45 45.90 -17.22
C GLU A 229 -10.27 47.33 -17.77
N SER A 230 -10.82 47.60 -18.95
CA SER A 230 -11.47 48.86 -19.41
C SER A 230 -11.78 48.71 -20.91
N SER A 231 -12.92 49.08 -21.51
CA SER A 231 -13.96 50.05 -21.18
C SER A 231 -15.25 49.73 -21.97
N ASP A 232 -16.35 50.36 -21.57
CA ASP A 232 -17.74 50.28 -22.06
C ASP A 232 -18.00 50.50 -23.57
N GLU A 233 -19.08 49.92 -24.12
CA GLU A 233 -20.37 50.59 -24.43
C GLU A 233 -21.26 49.76 -25.38
N ASP A 234 -22.55 49.64 -25.02
CA ASP A 234 -23.79 49.48 -25.82
C ASP A 234 -23.85 48.52 -27.04
N GLU A 235 -24.78 47.57 -27.06
CA GLU A 235 -26.22 47.79 -27.34
C GLU A 235 -26.98 46.45 -27.43
N ALA A 236 -28.23 46.48 -26.98
CA ALA A 236 -29.17 45.36 -26.92
C ALA A 236 -29.68 44.90 -28.30
N GLY A 237 -30.07 43.63 -28.43
CA GLY A 237 -30.70 43.15 -29.66
C GLY A 237 -31.11 41.69 -29.71
N ASP A 238 -31.93 41.28 -28.74
CA ASP A 238 -32.86 40.13 -28.74
C ASP A 238 -33.18 39.48 -30.11
N ASN A 239 -33.01 38.16 -30.23
CA ASN A 239 -34.17 37.27 -30.43
C ASN A 239 -33.84 35.79 -30.20
N GLN A 240 -34.72 35.15 -29.43
CA GLN A 240 -34.72 33.76 -28.98
C GLN A 240 -35.20 32.75 -30.05
N SER A 241 -35.04 31.47 -29.67
CA SER A 241 -35.84 30.29 -30.05
C SER A 241 -35.35 29.52 -31.28
N ARG A 242 -35.36 28.18 -31.36
CA ARG A 242 -35.96 27.12 -30.51
C ARG A 242 -35.35 25.78 -30.96
N ASP A 243 -34.99 24.96 -29.98
CA ASP A 243 -35.28 23.52 -29.82
C ASP A 243 -35.34 22.58 -31.04
N SER A 244 -34.57 21.48 -31.01
CA SER A 244 -35.00 20.10 -31.34
C SER A 244 -33.91 19.07 -31.08
N GLU A 245 -34.35 17.95 -30.51
CA GLU A 245 -33.66 16.73 -30.11
C GLU A 245 -33.05 15.92 -31.28
N THR A 246 -32.12 14.99 -30.97
CA THR A 246 -32.31 13.51 -31.06
C THR A 246 -30.97 12.74 -31.27
N GLU A 247 -30.75 11.75 -30.40
CA GLU A 247 -29.98 10.47 -30.49
C GLU A 247 -28.53 10.38 -31.00
N GLY A 248 -27.70 9.70 -30.19
CA GLY A 248 -27.20 8.37 -30.60
C GLY A 248 -25.67 8.16 -30.68
N SER A 249 -25.20 7.21 -29.86
CA SER A 249 -23.99 6.35 -29.98
C SER A 249 -22.62 6.85 -29.49
N GLU A 250 -22.24 6.28 -28.34
CA GLU A 250 -20.99 5.57 -28.02
C GLU A 250 -19.69 5.98 -28.73
N LYS A 251 -18.69 6.40 -27.91
CA LYS A 251 -17.35 5.83 -27.94
C LYS A 251 -16.56 6.09 -26.66
N GLU A 252 -16.13 4.98 -26.08
CA GLU A 252 -14.92 4.74 -25.29
C GLU A 252 -13.73 5.65 -25.67
N SER A 253 -13.07 6.23 -24.66
CA SER A 253 -11.61 6.36 -24.62
C SER A 253 -11.19 6.67 -23.18
N GLY A 254 -10.44 5.76 -22.59
CA GLY A 254 -9.69 6.01 -21.36
C GLY A 254 -8.38 6.75 -21.64
N SER A 255 -7.90 7.43 -20.60
CA SER A 255 -6.49 7.70 -20.32
C SER A 255 -6.44 8.15 -18.86
N GLU A 256 -5.98 7.30 -17.95
CA GLU A 256 -4.59 7.32 -17.43
C GLU A 256 -4.39 8.49 -16.46
N ASP A 257 -4.68 8.21 -15.19
CA ASP A 257 -4.40 9.09 -14.05
C ASP A 257 -2.91 8.96 -13.69
N ALA A 258 -2.21 10.08 -13.78
CA ALA A 258 -0.83 10.25 -13.39
C ALA A 258 -0.72 10.35 -11.87
N GLN A 259 0.08 9.45 -11.28
CA GLN A 259 0.54 9.56 -9.90
C GLN A 259 1.56 10.69 -9.78
N ALA A 260 1.28 11.68 -8.93
CA ALA A 260 2.27 12.58 -8.38
C ALA A 260 2.62 12.10 -6.95
N GLU A 261 3.90 11.84 -6.74
CA GLU A 261 4.50 11.53 -5.44
C GLU A 261 4.50 12.78 -4.55
N GLU A 262 4.18 12.64 -3.26
CA GLU A 262 4.53 13.60 -2.22
C GLU A 262 5.47 12.93 -1.20
N SER A 263 6.55 13.65 -0.94
CA SER A 263 7.65 13.39 -0.04
C SER A 263 7.41 14.03 1.34
N GLU A 264 7.73 13.30 2.40
CA GLU A 264 7.96 13.78 3.77
C GLU A 264 9.10 12.94 4.35
N SER A 265 10.04 13.40 5.18
CA SER A 265 10.46 14.72 5.67
C SER A 265 11.86 14.56 6.31
N GLU A 266 12.47 15.68 6.65
CA GLU A 266 13.78 15.86 7.33
C GLU A 266 13.90 15.30 8.76
N GLY A 267 15.16 15.26 9.22
CA GLY A 267 15.62 15.39 10.62
C GLY A 267 16.42 14.18 11.12
N GLU A 268 17.64 14.24 11.69
CA GLU A 268 18.48 15.31 12.25
C GLU A 268 19.91 14.78 12.46
N SER A 269 20.87 15.69 12.61
CA SER A 269 21.99 15.74 13.58
C SER A 269 23.34 16.15 12.98
N GLU A 270 23.65 17.45 13.13
CA GLU A 270 25.02 17.96 13.19
C GLU A 270 25.58 17.70 14.59
N ASP A 271 26.86 17.30 14.66
CA ASP A 271 27.75 17.79 15.71
C ASP A 271 29.23 17.64 15.31
N THR A 272 29.93 18.78 15.35
CA THR A 272 31.35 18.98 15.67
C THR A 272 32.47 18.38 14.79
N ALA A 273 33.27 19.25 14.15
CA ALA A 273 34.59 19.67 14.64
C ALA A 273 35.58 20.06 13.51
N GLU A 274 36.11 21.28 13.65
CA GLU A 274 37.49 21.70 13.40
C GLU A 274 38.08 21.65 11.98
N ALA A 275 38.21 22.87 11.44
CA ALA A 275 39.16 23.21 10.41
C ALA A 275 40.58 23.22 10.99
N GLU A 276 41.50 22.46 10.38
CA GLU A 276 42.93 22.77 10.39
C GLU A 276 43.43 22.93 8.95
N GLU A 277 43.96 24.12 8.70
CA GLU A 277 44.72 24.50 7.53
C GLU A 277 46.03 23.70 7.44
N SER A 278 46.37 23.24 6.24
CA SER A 278 47.78 23.07 5.88
C SER A 278 47.98 23.25 4.38
N GLU A 279 48.78 24.26 4.07
CA GLU A 279 49.26 24.68 2.77
C GLU A 279 50.02 23.56 2.05
N VAL A 280 49.76 23.38 0.75
CA VAL A 280 50.82 23.07 -0.21
C VAL A 280 50.56 23.84 -1.50
N THR A 281 51.49 24.73 -1.80
CA THR A 281 51.63 25.58 -2.98
C THR A 281 51.73 24.79 -4.29
N ALA A 282 51.05 25.27 -5.34
CA ALA A 282 51.45 25.03 -6.72
C ALA A 282 51.24 26.31 -7.54
N ASP A 283 52.35 26.84 -8.05
CA ASP A 283 52.44 27.92 -9.04
C ASP A 283 51.58 27.62 -10.28
N ASP A 284 50.83 28.64 -10.69
CA ASP A 284 50.22 28.82 -12.00
C ASP A 284 51.30 29.33 -13.00
N PRO A 285 51.13 29.26 -14.35
CA PRO A 285 50.08 30.07 -15.00
C PRO A 285 49.38 29.43 -16.21
N VAL A 286 48.07 29.63 -16.23
CA VAL A 286 47.20 30.14 -17.33
C VAL A 286 47.79 30.28 -18.75
N ASP A 287 47.06 29.74 -19.73
CA ASP A 287 46.70 30.52 -20.92
C ASP A 287 45.24 30.22 -21.30
N ASP A 288 44.49 31.31 -21.47
CA ASP A 288 43.05 31.44 -21.65
C ASP A 288 42.74 31.66 -23.13
N ASP A 289 41.76 30.94 -23.67
CA ASP A 289 40.93 31.44 -24.76
C ASP A 289 39.54 30.80 -24.63
N SER A 290 38.72 31.42 -23.78
CA SER A 290 37.26 31.45 -23.86
C SER A 290 36.79 31.85 -25.29
N GLN A 291 35.64 31.44 -25.83
CA GLN A 291 34.27 31.53 -25.32
C GLN A 291 33.29 30.90 -26.35
N ASP A 292 32.02 30.80 -25.93
CA ASP A 292 30.78 30.38 -26.63
C ASP A 292 30.44 28.87 -26.65
N SER A 293 29.52 28.39 -25.80
CA SER A 293 28.09 28.72 -25.60
C SER A 293 27.18 28.08 -26.67
N GLU A 294 26.62 26.91 -26.34
CA GLU A 294 25.53 26.28 -27.10
C GLU A 294 24.42 25.83 -26.15
N THR A 295 23.31 26.56 -26.18
CA THR A 295 21.98 25.94 -26.34
C THR A 295 21.64 26.07 -27.84
N PRO A 296 20.67 25.35 -28.47
CA PRO A 296 19.68 24.39 -27.96
C PRO A 296 19.49 23.14 -28.88
N GLY A 297 18.69 22.17 -28.45
CA GLY A 297 17.87 21.39 -29.40
C GLY A 297 18.06 19.87 -29.41
N GLU A 298 16.93 19.19 -29.32
CA GLU A 298 16.71 17.76 -29.39
C GLU A 298 17.48 17.06 -30.52
N SER A 299 18.21 16.01 -30.16
CA SER A 299 18.47 14.91 -31.11
C SER A 299 18.33 13.59 -30.37
N ARG A 300 17.23 12.89 -30.67
CA ARG A 300 17.07 11.44 -30.45
C ARG A 300 18.37 10.76 -30.89
N ARG A 301 19.16 10.27 -29.93
CA ARG A 301 20.30 9.41 -30.26
C ARG A 301 19.77 8.13 -30.91
N PRO A 302 20.28 7.71 -32.07
CA PRO A 302 19.84 6.50 -32.74
C PRO A 302 20.09 5.29 -31.84
N ASN A 303 19.13 4.37 -31.80
CA ASN A 303 19.29 3.01 -31.29
C ASN A 303 20.64 2.44 -31.76
N GLN A 304 21.64 2.42 -30.87
CA GLN A 304 22.79 1.57 -31.10
C GLN A 304 22.30 0.13 -30.92
N ALA A 305 22.41 -0.63 -32.00
CA ALA A 305 22.06 -2.04 -32.06
C ALA A 305 22.65 -2.77 -30.86
N LEU A 306 21.75 -3.38 -30.08
CA LEU A 306 22.05 -4.30 -29.00
C LEU A 306 23.11 -5.29 -29.49
N SER A 307 24.34 -5.13 -28.99
CA SER A 307 25.34 -6.17 -29.12
C SER A 307 24.75 -7.44 -28.51
N ASN A 308 24.73 -8.53 -29.27
CA ASN A 308 24.45 -9.88 -28.78
C ASN A 308 25.37 -10.18 -27.59
N HIS A 309 24.94 -9.84 -26.38
CA HIS A 309 25.58 -10.24 -25.15
C HIS A 309 24.89 -11.50 -24.63
N ASP A 310 25.71 -12.53 -24.50
CA ASP A 310 25.43 -13.79 -23.83
C ASP A 310 25.03 -13.49 -22.35
N PRO A 311 23.76 -13.69 -21.95
CA PRO A 311 23.24 -13.20 -20.66
C PRO A 311 23.94 -13.81 -19.44
N ASP A 312 24.53 -15.01 -19.58
CA ASP A 312 25.22 -15.73 -18.50
C ASP A 312 26.55 -15.10 -18.03
N LYS A 313 27.04 -14.04 -18.68
CA LYS A 313 28.41 -13.53 -18.43
C LYS A 313 28.52 -12.34 -17.47
N ASP A 314 27.40 -11.73 -17.09
CA ASP A 314 27.44 -10.48 -16.31
C ASP A 314 27.28 -10.68 -14.79
N TYR A 315 26.71 -11.81 -14.35
CA TYR A 315 26.61 -12.16 -12.94
C TYR A 315 27.54 -13.32 -12.59
N ARG A 316 28.23 -13.22 -11.46
CA ARG A 316 29.18 -14.23 -10.99
C ARG A 316 28.97 -14.48 -9.51
N VAL A 317 29.13 -15.73 -9.12
CA VAL A 317 29.20 -16.13 -7.72
C VAL A 317 30.64 -16.46 -7.39
N PHE A 318 31.17 -15.87 -6.31
CA PHE A 318 32.55 -16.17 -5.88
C PHE A 318 32.66 -17.61 -5.35
N SER A 319 31.74 -18.01 -4.48
CA SER A 319 31.68 -19.35 -3.89
C SER A 319 30.26 -19.69 -3.46
N THR A 320 29.80 -20.89 -3.80
CA THR A 320 28.54 -21.47 -3.31
C THR A 320 28.75 -22.44 -2.14
N ALA A 321 30.00 -22.65 -1.71
CA ALA A 321 30.36 -23.69 -0.74
C ALA A 321 29.76 -23.47 0.66
N PHE A 322 29.33 -22.24 0.96
CA PHE A 322 28.81 -21.84 2.27
C PHE A 322 27.31 -21.56 2.26
N ASP A 323 26.67 -21.68 1.08
CA ASP A 323 25.23 -21.53 0.94
C ASP A 323 24.52 -22.72 1.60
N GLU A 324 23.40 -22.45 2.26
CA GLU A 324 22.64 -23.48 2.95
C GLU A 324 21.16 -23.46 2.59
N MET A 325 20.59 -24.67 2.52
CA MET A 325 19.16 -24.89 2.44
C MET A 325 18.72 -25.65 3.69
N VAL A 326 17.88 -25.03 4.51
CA VAL A 326 17.54 -25.52 5.85
C VAL A 326 16.04 -25.53 6.07
N GLY A 327 15.56 -26.54 6.80
CA GLY A 327 14.19 -26.55 7.30
C GLY A 327 14.00 -25.58 8.46
N ALA A 328 12.79 -25.04 8.62
CA ALA A 328 12.49 -24.19 9.78
C ALA A 328 12.70 -24.90 11.13
N GLU A 329 12.48 -26.21 11.17
CA GLU A 329 12.64 -27.08 12.35
C GLU A 329 14.12 -27.24 12.77
N GLU A 330 15.08 -26.99 11.86
CA GLU A 330 16.51 -27.08 12.15
C GLU A 330 17.08 -25.77 12.71
N LEU A 331 16.39 -24.66 12.47
CA LEU A 331 16.85 -23.34 12.91
C LEU A 331 16.42 -23.02 14.34
N CYS A 332 15.36 -23.62 14.84
CA CYS A 332 14.70 -23.22 16.10
C CYS A 332 14.03 -24.42 16.77
N ASP A 333 14.15 -24.49 18.10
CA ASP A 333 13.60 -25.58 18.90
C ASP A 333 12.06 -25.55 18.92
N GLU A 334 11.42 -26.71 19.09
CA GLU A 334 9.95 -26.84 19.02
C GLU A 334 9.22 -25.91 20.02
N ALA A 335 9.75 -25.74 21.23
CA ALA A 335 9.15 -24.87 22.24
C ALA A 335 9.22 -23.38 21.87
N GLU A 336 10.31 -22.95 21.23
CA GLU A 336 10.46 -21.57 20.74
C GLU A 336 9.56 -21.33 19.52
N LEU A 337 9.50 -22.29 18.59
CA LEU A 337 8.56 -22.25 17.46
C LEU A 337 7.09 -22.15 17.91
N ASP A 338 6.69 -22.91 18.93
CA ASP A 338 5.33 -22.83 19.47
C ASP A 338 5.03 -21.45 20.09
N ARG A 339 6.01 -20.83 20.76
CA ARG A 339 5.88 -19.47 21.31
C ARG A 339 5.75 -18.43 20.20
N LEU A 340 6.63 -18.48 19.19
CA LEU A 340 6.59 -17.58 18.04
C LEU A 340 5.29 -17.76 17.24
N ARG A 341 4.81 -19.01 17.12
CA ARG A 341 3.53 -19.28 16.48
C ARG A 341 2.36 -18.68 17.24
N ALA A 342 2.34 -18.78 18.57
CA ALA A 342 1.30 -18.16 19.39
C ALA A 342 1.26 -16.64 19.23
N PHE A 343 2.43 -16.00 19.05
CA PHE A 343 2.50 -14.57 18.73
C PHE A 343 1.84 -14.26 17.37
N LEU A 344 2.17 -15.04 16.33
CA LEU A 344 1.55 -14.89 15.00
C LEU A 344 0.03 -15.15 15.04
N ASP A 345 -0.43 -16.16 15.78
CA ASP A 345 -1.86 -16.47 15.94
C ASP A 345 -2.66 -15.33 16.57
N LYS A 346 -2.05 -14.60 17.51
CA LYS A 346 -2.67 -13.42 18.13
C LYS A 346 -2.93 -12.33 17.10
N GLN A 347 -2.02 -12.13 16.15
CA GLN A 347 -2.19 -11.20 15.02
C GLN A 347 -3.20 -11.71 14.00
N LEU A 348 -3.26 -13.02 13.76
CA LEU A 348 -4.25 -13.63 12.85
C LEU A 348 -5.69 -13.54 13.38
N THR A 349 -5.87 -13.40 14.69
CA THR A 349 -7.20 -13.43 15.32
C THR A 349 -8.09 -12.28 14.83
N THR A 350 -7.50 -11.10 14.60
CA THR A 350 -8.22 -9.91 14.09
C THR A 350 -8.66 -10.10 12.63
N LEU A 351 -7.93 -10.92 11.86
CA LEU A 351 -8.12 -11.07 10.41
C LEU A 351 -8.99 -12.29 10.02
N HIS A 352 -9.42 -13.12 10.99
CA HIS A 352 -10.18 -14.34 10.72
C HIS A 352 -11.47 -14.13 9.90
N SER A 353 -12.19 -13.02 10.14
CA SER A 353 -13.46 -12.70 9.44
C SER A 353 -13.24 -12.40 7.95
N VAL A 354 -12.12 -11.75 7.63
CA VAL A 354 -11.71 -11.42 6.26
C VAL A 354 -11.29 -12.69 5.52
N VAL A 355 -10.49 -13.54 6.16
CA VAL A 355 -10.00 -14.80 5.58
C VAL A 355 -11.13 -15.78 5.27
N GLY A 356 -12.14 -15.87 6.15
CA GLY A 356 -13.30 -16.72 5.89
C GLY A 356 -14.08 -16.30 4.65
N ARG A 357 -14.27 -14.99 4.44
CA ARG A 357 -14.94 -14.44 3.26
C ARG A 357 -14.11 -14.67 1.99
N LEU A 358 -12.80 -14.42 2.06
CA LEU A 358 -11.89 -14.63 0.93
C LEU A 358 -11.83 -16.09 0.51
N ALA A 359 -11.64 -16.99 1.49
CA ALA A 359 -11.62 -18.42 1.22
C ALA A 359 -12.93 -18.88 0.60
N ASN A 360 -14.08 -18.43 1.09
CA ASN A 360 -15.38 -18.79 0.50
C ASN A 360 -15.61 -18.17 -0.89
N ARG A 361 -15.03 -17.00 -1.20
CA ARG A 361 -15.15 -16.37 -2.52
C ARG A 361 -14.24 -17.05 -3.54
N LEU A 362 -12.97 -17.28 -3.17
CA LEU A 362 -12.01 -18.04 -3.96
C LEU A 362 -12.53 -19.47 -4.20
N GLN A 363 -12.95 -20.16 -3.13
CA GLN A 363 -13.53 -21.49 -3.23
C GLN A 363 -14.75 -21.51 -4.16
N ARG A 364 -15.67 -20.54 -4.08
CA ARG A 364 -16.83 -20.48 -4.99
C ARG A 364 -16.43 -20.23 -6.44
N LYS A 365 -15.49 -19.32 -6.70
CA LYS A 365 -15.05 -18.99 -8.07
C LYS A 365 -14.27 -20.17 -8.69
N LEU A 366 -13.44 -20.85 -7.88
CA LEU A 366 -12.74 -22.08 -8.26
C LEU A 366 -13.71 -23.26 -8.46
N MET A 367 -14.71 -23.43 -7.58
CA MET A 367 -15.75 -24.44 -7.74
C MET A 367 -16.63 -24.20 -8.97
N ALA A 368 -16.87 -22.94 -9.34
CA ALA A 368 -17.59 -22.59 -10.57
C ALA A 368 -16.79 -22.98 -11.83
N GLN A 369 -15.46 -22.85 -11.81
CA GLN A 369 -14.58 -23.37 -12.84
C GLN A 369 -14.45 -24.91 -12.81
N GLN A 370 -14.71 -25.55 -11.67
CA GLN A 370 -14.84 -27.01 -11.55
C GLN A 370 -16.16 -27.57 -12.08
N ASN A 371 -17.01 -26.76 -12.74
CA ASN A 371 -18.22 -27.27 -13.38
C ASN A 371 -17.85 -28.46 -14.27
N ARG A 372 -18.29 -29.63 -13.83
CA ARG A 372 -17.99 -30.94 -14.42
C ARG A 372 -18.43 -30.92 -15.87
N SER A 373 -17.45 -30.80 -16.77
CA SER A 373 -17.70 -30.97 -18.18
C SER A 373 -17.69 -32.47 -18.48
N TRP A 374 -18.72 -32.90 -19.19
CA TRP A 374 -18.84 -34.26 -19.69
C TRP A 374 -18.50 -34.22 -21.17
N ASP A 375 -17.53 -35.04 -21.58
CA ASP A 375 -17.33 -35.31 -22.99
C ASP A 375 -18.39 -36.34 -23.39
N PHE A 376 -19.22 -35.99 -24.37
CA PHE A 376 -20.29 -36.83 -24.92
C PHE A 376 -19.87 -37.41 -26.26
N ASP A 377 -20.62 -38.40 -26.75
CA ASP A 377 -20.36 -39.04 -28.03
C ASP A 377 -18.98 -39.72 -28.09
N LEU A 378 -18.63 -40.45 -27.03
CA LEU A 378 -17.41 -41.25 -26.97
C LEU A 378 -17.67 -42.71 -27.37
N GLU A 379 -16.63 -43.40 -27.84
CA GLU A 379 -16.65 -44.84 -28.15
C GLU A 379 -16.55 -45.71 -26.88
N GLU A 380 -16.01 -45.15 -25.79
CA GLU A 380 -15.83 -45.80 -24.49
C GLU A 380 -16.14 -44.83 -23.34
N GLY A 381 -16.47 -45.35 -22.16
CA GLY A 381 -16.77 -44.56 -20.96
C GLY A 381 -18.03 -45.02 -20.21
N TYR A 382 -18.67 -44.10 -19.49
CA TYR A 382 -19.95 -44.35 -18.84
C TYR A 382 -21.09 -44.24 -19.84
N LEU A 383 -22.10 -45.10 -19.76
CA LEU A 383 -23.23 -45.04 -20.70
C LEU A 383 -24.07 -43.77 -20.48
N ASP A 384 -24.33 -43.01 -21.55
CA ASP A 384 -25.25 -41.87 -21.51
C ASP A 384 -26.70 -42.34 -21.63
N SER A 385 -27.38 -42.44 -20.49
CA SER A 385 -28.77 -42.91 -20.43
C SER A 385 -29.75 -42.07 -21.24
N ALA A 386 -29.44 -40.80 -21.50
CA ALA A 386 -30.30 -39.91 -22.30
C ALA A 386 -30.23 -40.23 -23.81
N ARG A 387 -29.17 -40.88 -24.27
CA ARG A 387 -28.94 -41.22 -25.69
C ARG A 387 -29.14 -42.70 -25.99
N LEU A 388 -29.51 -43.51 -25.00
CA LEU A 388 -29.84 -44.94 -25.13
C LEU A 388 -30.84 -45.22 -26.26
N THR A 389 -31.80 -44.32 -26.50
CA THR A 389 -32.79 -44.45 -27.58
C THR A 389 -32.13 -44.53 -28.96
N ARG A 390 -31.00 -43.86 -29.18
CA ARG A 390 -30.25 -43.91 -30.45
C ARG A 390 -29.69 -45.29 -30.76
N LEU A 391 -29.32 -46.06 -29.73
CA LEU A 391 -28.88 -47.44 -29.91
C LEU A 391 -29.94 -48.30 -30.63
N VAL A 392 -31.22 -47.96 -30.42
CA VAL A 392 -32.36 -48.65 -31.03
C VAL A 392 -32.77 -48.01 -32.35
N THR A 393 -32.77 -46.68 -32.44
CA THR A 393 -33.32 -45.95 -33.60
C THR A 393 -32.30 -45.68 -34.72
N ASP A 394 -31.01 -45.59 -34.40
CA ASP A 394 -29.92 -45.35 -35.36
C ASP A 394 -28.65 -46.14 -34.97
N PRO A 395 -28.59 -47.44 -35.30
CA PRO A 395 -27.49 -48.32 -34.91
C PRO A 395 -26.13 -47.97 -35.55
N MET A 396 -26.10 -47.06 -36.53
CA MET A 396 -24.88 -46.69 -37.26
C MET A 396 -24.09 -45.56 -36.56
N GLN A 397 -24.62 -44.97 -35.48
CA GLN A 397 -23.92 -43.99 -34.63
C GLN A 397 -23.76 -44.50 -33.17
N PRO A 398 -22.76 -45.36 -32.89
CA PRO A 398 -22.62 -46.03 -31.60
C PRO A 398 -22.05 -45.16 -30.46
N LEU A 399 -21.84 -43.86 -30.69
CA LEU A 399 -21.24 -42.92 -29.74
C LEU A 399 -22.22 -42.56 -28.60
N SER A 400 -22.52 -43.52 -27.73
CA SER A 400 -23.47 -43.40 -26.62
C SER A 400 -22.79 -43.33 -25.25
N TYR A 401 -21.46 -43.22 -25.21
CA TYR A 401 -20.72 -43.09 -23.97
C TYR A 401 -20.40 -41.62 -23.67
N LYS A 402 -20.30 -41.34 -22.37
CA LYS A 402 -19.87 -40.09 -21.79
C LYS A 402 -18.76 -40.33 -20.77
N GLN A 403 -17.85 -39.39 -20.65
CA GLN A 403 -16.79 -39.44 -19.64
C GLN A 403 -16.70 -38.11 -18.92
N GLU A 404 -16.49 -38.16 -17.61
CA GLU A 404 -16.22 -36.95 -16.83
C GLU A 404 -14.82 -36.46 -17.19
N ARG A 405 -14.71 -35.21 -17.63
CA ARG A 405 -13.44 -34.61 -18.02
C ARG A 405 -12.65 -34.25 -16.77
N ASP A 406 -11.41 -34.73 -16.67
CA ASP A 406 -10.53 -34.39 -15.56
C ASP A 406 -10.25 -32.89 -15.56
N THR A 407 -10.45 -32.26 -14.41
CA THR A 407 -10.25 -30.81 -14.24
C THR A 407 -8.77 -30.53 -13.98
N ALA A 408 -8.12 -29.81 -14.91
CA ALA A 408 -6.71 -29.41 -14.85
C ALA A 408 -6.34 -28.63 -13.57
N PHE A 409 -7.33 -28.08 -12.87
CA PHE A 409 -7.16 -27.30 -11.65
C PHE A 409 -6.47 -28.05 -10.49
N ARG A 410 -6.71 -29.36 -10.34
CA ARG A 410 -6.04 -30.17 -9.28
C ARG A 410 -4.55 -30.37 -9.55
N ASP A 411 -4.09 -30.06 -10.77
CA ASP A 411 -2.71 -30.20 -11.21
C ASP A 411 -1.97 -28.84 -11.21
N THR A 412 -2.24 -28.03 -10.17
CA THR A 412 -1.62 -26.72 -9.96
C THR A 412 -0.79 -26.71 -8.67
N ILE A 413 0.40 -26.12 -8.76
CA ILE A 413 1.28 -25.84 -7.63
C ILE A 413 1.58 -24.34 -7.53
N VAL A 414 1.56 -23.83 -6.30
CA VAL A 414 1.90 -22.44 -5.97
C VAL A 414 3.07 -22.45 -4.99
N THR A 415 4.19 -21.83 -5.35
CA THR A 415 5.30 -21.58 -4.43
C THR A 415 5.29 -20.13 -3.99
N LEU A 416 5.17 -19.90 -2.68
CA LEU A 416 5.32 -18.58 -2.06
C LEU A 416 6.78 -18.41 -1.64
N LEU A 417 7.48 -17.44 -2.22
CA LEU A 417 8.86 -17.07 -1.87
C LEU A 417 8.84 -15.75 -1.10
N ILE A 418 9.31 -15.77 0.14
CA ILE A 418 9.18 -14.65 1.07
C ILE A 418 10.56 -14.08 1.39
N ASP A 419 10.69 -12.77 1.24
CA ASP A 419 11.89 -12.04 1.64
C ASP A 419 11.98 -11.99 3.17
N ASN A 420 13.11 -12.47 3.69
CA ASN A 420 13.50 -12.39 5.09
C ASN A 420 14.64 -11.37 5.28
N SER A 421 14.63 -10.26 4.52
CA SER A 421 15.54 -9.12 4.65
C SER A 421 15.30 -8.30 5.92
N GLY A 422 16.28 -7.47 6.27
CA GLY A 422 16.26 -6.59 7.43
C GLY A 422 15.27 -5.45 7.31
N SER A 423 14.97 -5.00 6.10
CA SER A 423 13.91 -4.02 5.84
C SER A 423 12.52 -4.58 6.16
N MET A 424 12.35 -5.90 6.08
CA MET A 424 11.09 -6.57 6.44
C MET A 424 10.80 -6.56 7.95
N ARG A 425 11.70 -6.06 8.81
CA ARG A 425 11.56 -6.10 10.27
C ARG A 425 10.28 -5.42 10.78
N GLY A 426 9.67 -6.04 11.78
CA GLY A 426 8.48 -5.49 12.45
C GLY A 426 7.19 -5.78 11.70
N ARG A 427 6.52 -4.73 11.21
CA ARG A 427 5.20 -4.87 10.56
C ARG A 427 5.27 -5.63 9.22
N PRO A 428 6.21 -5.35 8.29
CA PRO A 428 6.20 -6.00 6.97
C PRO A 428 6.30 -7.53 7.03
N ILE A 429 7.21 -8.09 7.84
CA ILE A 429 7.34 -9.55 7.99
C ILE A 429 6.10 -10.16 8.64
N THR A 430 5.45 -9.44 9.56
CA THR A 430 4.19 -9.88 10.20
C THR A 430 3.07 -9.95 9.16
N VAL A 431 3.00 -8.96 8.27
CA VAL A 431 2.07 -8.95 7.13
C VAL A 431 2.40 -10.12 6.20
N ALA A 432 3.64 -10.28 5.76
CA ALA A 432 4.06 -11.37 4.87
C ALA A 432 3.75 -12.77 5.44
N ALA A 433 4.09 -13.02 6.71
CA ALA A 433 3.80 -14.28 7.40
C ALA A 433 2.29 -14.56 7.48
N THR A 434 1.51 -13.51 7.73
CA THR A 434 0.05 -13.59 7.75
C THR A 434 -0.52 -13.89 6.36
N CYS A 435 -0.03 -13.19 5.33
CA CYS A 435 -0.41 -13.42 3.94
C CYS A 435 -0.13 -14.87 3.52
N ALA A 436 1.07 -15.37 3.83
CA ALA A 436 1.47 -16.74 3.55
C ALA A 436 0.58 -17.78 4.26
N ASP A 437 0.24 -17.56 5.53
CA ASP A 437 -0.69 -18.44 6.27
C ASP A 437 -2.06 -18.48 5.61
N ILE A 438 -2.61 -17.31 5.30
CA ILE A 438 -3.93 -17.17 4.67
C ILE A 438 -3.97 -17.86 3.31
N LEU A 439 -2.96 -17.61 2.48
CA LEU A 439 -2.88 -18.16 1.12
C LEU A 439 -2.69 -19.67 1.14
N ALA A 440 -1.68 -20.15 1.87
CA ALA A 440 -1.39 -21.58 1.93
C ALA A 440 -2.60 -22.36 2.45
N ARG A 441 -3.24 -21.86 3.51
CA ARG A 441 -4.45 -22.48 4.07
C ARG A 441 -5.64 -22.46 3.10
N THR A 442 -5.81 -21.39 2.33
CA THR A 442 -6.95 -21.22 1.43
C THR A 442 -6.80 -22.04 0.15
N LEU A 443 -5.60 -22.01 -0.46
CA LEU A 443 -5.29 -22.76 -1.68
C LEU A 443 -5.29 -24.27 -1.44
N GLU A 444 -4.74 -24.75 -0.31
CA GLU A 444 -4.82 -26.18 0.04
C GLU A 444 -6.26 -26.67 0.22
N ARG A 445 -7.15 -25.85 0.80
CA ARG A 445 -8.57 -26.19 0.91
C ARG A 445 -9.25 -26.33 -0.46
N CYS A 446 -8.72 -25.66 -1.47
CA CYS A 446 -9.20 -25.75 -2.85
C CYS A 446 -8.55 -26.91 -3.63
N GLY A 447 -7.62 -27.67 -3.01
CA GLY A 447 -6.94 -28.80 -3.63
C GLY A 447 -5.67 -28.44 -4.41
N VAL A 448 -5.17 -27.21 -4.27
CA VAL A 448 -3.91 -26.74 -4.88
C VAL A 448 -2.74 -27.09 -3.97
N LYS A 449 -1.62 -27.54 -4.54
CA LYS A 449 -0.38 -27.80 -3.80
C LYS A 449 0.32 -26.48 -3.50
N VAL A 450 0.77 -26.29 -2.25
CA VAL A 450 1.43 -25.03 -1.85
C VAL A 450 2.76 -25.29 -1.19
N GLU A 451 3.80 -24.61 -1.66
CA GLU A 451 5.12 -24.55 -1.02
C GLU A 451 5.34 -23.16 -0.41
N VAL A 452 5.96 -23.07 0.77
CA VAL A 452 6.31 -21.80 1.42
C VAL A 452 7.80 -21.79 1.71
N LEU A 453 8.49 -20.87 1.06
CA LEU A 453 9.94 -20.69 1.07
C LEU A 453 10.27 -19.30 1.60
N GLY A 454 11.43 -19.17 2.25
CA GLY A 454 12.04 -17.91 2.63
C GLY A 454 13.47 -17.83 2.17
N PHE A 455 14.00 -16.62 2.03
CA PHE A 455 15.40 -16.41 1.69
C PHE A 455 15.96 -15.21 2.44
N THR A 456 17.23 -15.32 2.83
CA THR A 456 18.03 -14.26 3.43
C THR A 456 19.50 -14.64 3.31
N THR A 457 20.41 -13.83 3.84
CA THR A 457 21.82 -14.18 3.97
C THR A 457 22.14 -14.81 5.32
N ARG A 458 23.22 -15.59 5.37
CA ARG A 458 23.68 -16.22 6.63
C ARG A 458 24.23 -15.18 7.60
N ALA A 459 24.95 -14.18 7.11
CA ALA A 459 25.62 -13.14 7.88
C ALA A 459 25.36 -11.74 7.31
N TRP A 460 25.51 -10.73 8.16
CA TRP A 460 25.52 -9.32 7.76
C TRP A 460 26.88 -8.95 7.21
N LYS A 461 26.92 -8.14 6.15
CA LYS A 461 28.15 -7.58 5.57
C LYS A 461 29.13 -8.67 5.17
N GLY A 462 28.60 -9.72 4.55
CA GLY A 462 29.37 -10.83 4.00
C GLY A 462 29.65 -11.92 5.02
N GLY A 463 29.75 -13.15 4.51
CA GLY A 463 29.99 -14.35 5.30
C GLY A 463 31.37 -14.96 5.03
N GLN A 464 31.40 -16.28 5.04
CA GLN A 464 32.62 -17.05 4.76
C GLN A 464 33.08 -16.90 3.31
N ALA A 465 32.17 -16.64 2.37
CA ALA A 465 32.51 -16.30 0.99
C ALA A 465 33.40 -15.04 0.91
N ARG A 466 33.08 -13.99 1.67
CA ARG A 466 33.90 -12.77 1.77
C ARG A 466 35.26 -13.07 2.38
N GLU A 467 35.32 -13.85 3.47
CA GLU A 467 36.59 -14.22 4.09
C GLU A 467 37.48 -15.05 3.14
N ALA A 468 36.89 -15.99 2.41
CA ALA A 468 37.59 -16.80 1.42
C ALA A 468 38.12 -15.92 0.28
N TRP A 469 37.37 -14.91 -0.15
CA TRP A 469 37.81 -13.93 -1.15
C TRP A 469 39.00 -13.08 -0.66
N LEU A 470 38.96 -12.63 0.61
CA LEU A 470 40.08 -11.93 1.24
C LEU A 470 41.32 -12.81 1.31
N LYS A 471 41.17 -14.09 1.72
CA LYS A 471 42.26 -15.08 1.78
C LYS A 471 42.82 -15.41 0.39
N ALA A 472 41.99 -15.37 -0.65
CA ALA A 472 42.39 -15.61 -2.05
C ALA A 472 43.11 -14.41 -2.70
N GLY A 473 43.45 -13.36 -1.95
CA GLY A 473 44.18 -12.21 -2.47
C GLY A 473 43.32 -11.19 -3.22
N LYS A 474 42.01 -11.12 -2.91
CA LYS A 474 41.06 -10.14 -3.47
C LYS A 474 41.05 -10.12 -5.01
N PRO A 475 40.76 -11.26 -5.69
CA PRO A 475 40.60 -11.25 -7.14
C PRO A 475 39.56 -10.22 -7.59
N GLN A 476 39.85 -9.53 -8.70
CA GLN A 476 38.99 -8.50 -9.27
C GLN A 476 37.66 -9.06 -9.76
N LYS A 477 36.58 -8.27 -9.61
CA LYS A 477 35.20 -8.65 -9.98
C LYS A 477 34.79 -10.01 -9.41
N PRO A 478 34.76 -10.17 -8.08
CA PRO A 478 34.45 -11.47 -7.47
C PRO A 478 32.99 -11.88 -7.63
N GLY A 479 32.10 -10.93 -7.94
CA GLY A 479 30.65 -11.16 -7.96
C GLY A 479 30.09 -11.25 -6.54
N ARG A 480 29.10 -12.13 -6.30
CA ARG A 480 28.51 -12.33 -4.97
C ARG A 480 29.54 -12.74 -3.92
N LEU A 481 29.50 -12.09 -2.75
CA LEU A 481 30.40 -12.34 -1.62
C LEU A 481 29.72 -12.74 -0.30
N ASN A 482 28.40 -12.86 -0.26
CA ASN A 482 27.70 -13.28 0.96
C ASN A 482 27.13 -14.69 0.80
N ASP A 483 27.03 -15.42 1.92
CA ASP A 483 26.52 -16.79 1.95
C ASP A 483 24.97 -16.75 1.98
N LEU A 484 24.32 -17.53 1.12
CA LEU A 484 22.87 -17.59 1.07
C LEU A 484 22.30 -18.52 2.13
N ARG A 485 21.12 -18.18 2.65
CA ARG A 485 20.30 -19.02 3.51
C ARG A 485 18.91 -19.12 2.91
N HIS A 486 18.61 -20.29 2.38
CA HIS A 486 17.30 -20.66 1.87
C HIS A 486 16.54 -21.48 2.91
N ILE A 487 15.33 -21.04 3.25
CA ILE A 487 14.53 -21.61 4.34
C ILE A 487 13.30 -22.28 3.74
N VAL A 488 13.08 -23.55 4.09
CA VAL A 488 11.84 -24.26 3.75
C VAL A 488 10.92 -24.26 4.97
N TYR A 489 9.90 -23.39 4.95
CA TYR A 489 8.87 -23.37 6.00
C TYR A 489 7.88 -24.51 5.81
N LYS A 490 7.48 -24.76 4.56
CA LYS A 490 6.54 -25.81 4.17
C LYS A 490 6.91 -26.35 2.79
N SER A 491 7.11 -27.66 2.67
CA SER A 491 7.22 -28.31 1.36
C SER A 491 5.85 -28.50 0.70
N ALA A 492 5.83 -28.59 -0.63
CA ALA A 492 4.60 -28.76 -1.42
C ALA A 492 3.74 -29.96 -0.99
N ASP A 493 4.38 -31.06 -0.57
CA ASP A 493 3.71 -32.29 -0.18
C ASP A 493 3.38 -32.39 1.32
N ALA A 494 3.97 -31.52 2.14
CA ALA A 494 3.64 -31.46 3.57
C ALA A 494 2.28 -30.78 3.77
N PRO A 495 1.35 -31.38 4.52
CA PRO A 495 0.06 -30.75 4.79
C PRO A 495 0.24 -29.50 5.67
N TRP A 496 -0.58 -28.47 5.45
CA TRP A 496 -0.55 -27.22 6.23
C TRP A 496 -0.50 -27.44 7.74
N ARG A 497 -1.27 -28.41 8.27
CA ARG A 497 -1.33 -28.70 9.70
C ARG A 497 0.03 -29.00 10.33
N ARG A 498 0.94 -29.65 9.58
CA ARG A 498 2.28 -30.00 10.05
C ARG A 498 3.22 -28.80 10.01
N ALA A 499 3.16 -28.02 8.93
CA ALA A 499 4.04 -26.87 8.72
C ALA A 499 3.57 -25.59 9.43
N ARG A 500 2.36 -25.57 10.02
CA ARG A 500 1.77 -24.39 10.68
C ARG A 500 2.72 -23.72 11.69
N ARG A 501 3.43 -24.52 12.48
CA ARG A 501 4.37 -24.05 13.51
C ARG A 501 5.57 -23.34 12.88
N ASN A 502 6.05 -23.87 11.76
CA ASN A 502 7.26 -23.42 11.08
C ASN A 502 7.15 -21.96 10.63
N LEU A 503 5.97 -21.47 10.27
CA LEU A 503 5.78 -20.06 9.90
C LEU A 503 6.05 -19.09 11.06
N GLY A 504 5.96 -19.55 12.31
CA GLY A 504 6.32 -18.74 13.47
C GLY A 504 7.79 -18.28 13.43
N LEU A 505 8.67 -19.06 12.79
CA LEU A 505 10.09 -18.74 12.67
C LEU A 505 10.35 -17.36 12.02
N MET A 506 9.46 -16.87 11.14
CA MET A 506 9.58 -15.54 10.54
C MET A 506 9.59 -14.41 11.56
N MET A 507 9.03 -14.65 12.76
CA MET A 507 8.97 -13.68 13.87
C MET A 507 10.22 -13.72 14.76
N ARG A 508 11.18 -14.59 14.46
CA ARG A 508 12.38 -14.77 15.28
C ARG A 508 13.35 -13.60 15.11
N GLU A 509 13.83 -13.08 16.23
CA GLU A 509 14.87 -12.06 16.24
C GLU A 509 16.18 -12.60 15.63
N GLY A 510 16.88 -11.77 14.87
CA GLY A 510 18.16 -12.12 14.25
C GLY A 510 18.10 -13.04 13.02
N LEU A 511 16.90 -13.50 12.63
CA LEU A 511 16.72 -14.21 11.35
C LEU A 511 16.95 -13.27 10.16
N LEU A 512 16.39 -12.06 10.26
CA LEU A 512 16.29 -11.11 9.16
C LEU A 512 17.62 -10.38 8.88
N LYS A 513 18.20 -10.60 7.69
CA LYS A 513 19.51 -10.07 7.25
C LYS A 513 19.50 -9.36 5.89
N GLU A 514 20.46 -9.62 5.01
CA GLU A 514 20.52 -9.05 3.65
C GLU A 514 19.75 -9.96 2.66
N ASN A 515 19.53 -9.47 1.45
CA ASN A 515 18.76 -10.17 0.41
C ASN A 515 19.47 -10.18 -0.95
N ILE A 516 19.36 -11.32 -1.64
CA ILE A 516 19.89 -11.55 -2.99
C ILE A 516 18.79 -12.25 -3.81
N ASP A 517 17.80 -11.46 -4.19
CA ASP A 517 16.52 -11.89 -4.75
C ASP A 517 16.67 -12.69 -6.04
N GLY A 518 17.60 -12.30 -6.92
CA GLY A 518 17.83 -13.00 -8.19
C GLY A 518 18.20 -14.48 -7.99
N GLU A 519 19.10 -14.79 -7.05
CA GLU A 519 19.45 -16.18 -6.74
C GLU A 519 18.33 -16.92 -6.01
N ALA A 520 17.57 -16.22 -5.18
CA ALA A 520 16.40 -16.79 -4.51
C ALA A 520 15.28 -17.16 -5.50
N LEU A 521 15.04 -16.33 -6.51
CA LEU A 521 14.10 -16.61 -7.60
C LEU A 521 14.55 -17.82 -8.42
N ILE A 522 15.82 -17.88 -8.82
CA ILE A 522 16.39 -19.04 -9.52
C ILE A 522 16.20 -20.32 -8.69
N TRP A 523 16.47 -20.24 -7.39
CA TRP A 523 16.31 -21.38 -6.48
C TRP A 523 14.85 -21.86 -6.43
N ALA A 524 13.90 -20.97 -6.18
CA ALA A 524 12.48 -21.32 -6.11
C ALA A 524 11.94 -21.81 -7.46
N HIS A 525 12.36 -21.17 -8.56
CA HIS A 525 12.00 -21.54 -9.93
C HIS A 525 12.47 -22.94 -10.30
N ASN A 526 13.74 -23.27 -10.04
CA ASN A 526 14.28 -24.60 -10.32
C ASN A 526 13.59 -25.71 -9.52
N ARG A 527 13.24 -25.44 -8.26
CA ARG A 527 12.43 -26.36 -7.44
C ARG A 527 11.07 -26.59 -8.07
N LEU A 528 10.43 -25.53 -8.56
CA LEU A 528 9.12 -25.59 -9.17
C LEU A 528 9.15 -26.30 -10.53
N LEU A 529 10.21 -26.14 -11.32
CA LEU A 529 10.39 -26.87 -12.58
C LEU A 529 10.55 -28.39 -12.38
N ALA A 530 11.15 -28.81 -11.27
CA ALA A 530 11.31 -30.23 -10.95
C ALA A 530 9.98 -30.93 -10.57
N ARG A 531 8.89 -30.17 -10.43
CA ARG A 531 7.58 -30.67 -10.00
C ARG A 531 6.75 -31.21 -11.17
N PRO A 532 6.00 -32.31 -10.96
CA PRO A 532 5.21 -32.95 -12.01
C PRO A 532 3.97 -32.14 -12.43
N GLU A 533 3.49 -31.23 -11.58
CA GLU A 533 2.27 -30.46 -11.80
C GLU A 533 2.34 -29.63 -13.10
N GLN A 534 1.28 -29.65 -13.92
CA GLN A 534 1.24 -28.92 -15.20
C GLN A 534 1.34 -27.41 -15.02
N ARG A 535 0.54 -26.86 -14.09
CA ARG A 535 0.48 -25.43 -13.85
C ARG A 535 1.33 -25.05 -12.65
N ARG A 536 2.28 -24.14 -12.88
CA ARG A 536 3.32 -23.75 -11.92
C ARG A 536 3.29 -22.25 -11.71
N ILE A 537 2.98 -21.83 -10.48
CA ILE A 537 2.91 -20.42 -10.11
C ILE A 537 3.97 -20.12 -9.05
N LEU A 538 4.83 -19.14 -9.30
CA LEU A 538 5.82 -18.62 -8.36
C LEU A 538 5.38 -17.21 -7.92
N MET A 539 5.15 -17.03 -6.64
CA MET A 539 4.74 -15.77 -6.04
C MET A 539 5.81 -15.26 -5.09
N MET A 540 6.45 -14.15 -5.47
CA MET A 540 7.41 -13.42 -4.66
C MET A 540 6.70 -12.47 -3.70
N ILE A 541 7.12 -12.42 -2.44
CA ILE A 541 6.66 -11.45 -1.44
C ILE A 541 7.89 -10.73 -0.91
N SER A 542 8.04 -9.46 -1.25
CA SER A 542 9.22 -8.66 -0.93
C SER A 542 8.84 -7.21 -0.62
N ASP A 543 9.70 -6.49 0.08
CA ASP A 543 9.61 -5.06 0.32
C ASP A 543 10.54 -4.22 -0.58
N GLY A 544 11.12 -4.78 -1.66
CA GLY A 544 11.70 -3.97 -2.72
C GLY A 544 12.97 -4.50 -3.37
N ALA A 545 14.03 -3.71 -3.32
CA ALA A 545 15.25 -3.91 -4.10
C ALA A 545 16.25 -4.85 -3.40
N PRO A 546 17.10 -5.57 -4.16
CA PRO A 546 18.11 -6.46 -3.60
C PRO A 546 19.28 -5.66 -3.02
N VAL A 547 19.63 -5.93 -1.76
CA VAL A 547 20.70 -5.24 -1.03
C VAL A 547 21.60 -6.25 -0.29
N ASP A 548 22.87 -6.28 -0.71
CA ASP A 548 23.97 -6.94 0.00
C ASP A 548 25.22 -6.05 -0.03
N ASP A 549 25.59 -5.47 1.13
CA ASP A 549 26.66 -4.47 1.26
C ASP A 549 27.99 -5.00 0.75
N SER A 550 28.28 -6.28 1.01
CA SER A 550 29.56 -6.88 0.63
C SER A 550 29.71 -7.03 -0.86
N THR A 551 28.68 -7.53 -1.52
CA THR A 551 28.67 -7.69 -2.98
C THR A 551 28.66 -6.33 -3.65
N LEU A 552 27.87 -5.36 -3.17
CA LEU A 552 27.78 -4.02 -3.76
C LEU A 552 29.05 -3.18 -3.53
N SER A 553 29.81 -3.41 -2.46
CA SER A 553 31.05 -2.66 -2.19
C SER A 553 32.20 -2.94 -3.17
N VAL A 554 32.16 -4.07 -3.88
CA VAL A 554 33.26 -4.51 -4.77
C VAL A 554 32.81 -4.72 -6.22
N ASN A 555 31.54 -4.44 -6.51
CA ASN A 555 30.95 -4.51 -7.84
C ASN A 555 30.23 -3.17 -8.13
N PRO A 556 29.75 -2.92 -9.36
CA PRO A 556 28.94 -1.74 -9.65
C PRO A 556 27.68 -1.66 -8.76
N GLY A 557 27.22 -0.46 -8.41
CA GLY A 557 26.08 -0.27 -7.50
C GLY A 557 24.74 -0.88 -7.96
N ASN A 558 24.58 -1.14 -9.27
CA ASN A 558 23.41 -1.79 -9.85
C ASN A 558 23.60 -3.29 -10.11
N TYR A 559 24.65 -3.92 -9.57
CA TYR A 559 25.04 -5.29 -9.89
C TYR A 559 23.93 -6.31 -9.56
N LEU A 560 23.36 -6.23 -8.36
CA LEU A 560 22.28 -7.12 -7.92
C LEU A 560 20.96 -6.80 -8.60
N GLU A 561 20.65 -5.51 -8.81
CA GLU A 561 19.44 -5.09 -9.51
C GLU A 561 19.43 -5.58 -10.96
N LYS A 562 20.56 -5.45 -11.66
CA LYS A 562 20.72 -5.95 -13.03
C LYS A 562 20.51 -7.47 -13.10
N HIS A 563 21.06 -8.21 -12.13
CA HIS A 563 20.86 -9.65 -12.02
C HIS A 563 19.38 -10.00 -11.79
N LEU A 564 18.71 -9.30 -10.86
CA LEU A 564 17.29 -9.51 -10.59
C LEU A 564 16.43 -9.28 -11.85
N ARG A 565 16.64 -8.17 -12.57
CA ARG A 565 15.90 -7.87 -13.81
C ARG A 565 16.08 -8.95 -14.87
N MET A 566 17.32 -9.41 -15.05
CA MET A 566 17.64 -10.49 -15.99
C MET A 566 16.91 -11.79 -15.64
N VAL A 567 16.91 -12.19 -14.36
CA VAL A 567 16.23 -13.40 -13.90
C VAL A 567 14.72 -13.30 -14.08
N ILE A 568 14.12 -12.15 -13.75
CA ILE A 568 12.68 -11.91 -13.96
C ILE A 568 12.34 -12.02 -15.44
N GLU A 569 13.10 -11.36 -16.31
CA GLU A 569 12.88 -11.41 -17.77
C GLU A 569 12.99 -12.84 -18.29
N GLU A 570 13.97 -13.61 -17.84
CA GLU A 570 14.13 -15.02 -18.22
C GLU A 570 12.94 -15.87 -17.78
N ILE A 571 12.49 -15.72 -16.52
CA ILE A 571 11.35 -16.49 -16.00
C ILE A 571 10.06 -16.11 -16.74
N GLU A 572 9.82 -14.82 -16.97
CA GLU A 572 8.59 -14.33 -17.62
C GLU A 572 8.52 -14.66 -19.11
N THR A 573 9.65 -14.72 -19.82
CA THR A 573 9.67 -14.89 -21.29
C THR A 573 10.02 -16.29 -21.77
N ARG A 574 10.84 -17.05 -21.01
CA ARG A 574 11.39 -18.34 -21.47
C ARG A 574 10.92 -19.54 -20.67
N SER A 575 10.27 -19.33 -19.52
CA SER A 575 9.88 -20.41 -18.62
C SER A 575 8.36 -20.65 -18.63
N PRO A 576 7.91 -21.90 -18.41
CA PRO A 576 6.48 -22.23 -18.25
C PRO A 576 5.92 -21.84 -16.87
N VAL A 577 6.75 -21.28 -15.99
CA VAL A 577 6.37 -20.83 -14.64
C VAL A 577 5.76 -19.43 -14.72
N GLU A 578 4.60 -19.29 -14.10
CA GLU A 578 3.93 -18.00 -13.94
C GLU A 578 4.52 -17.23 -12.74
N LEU A 579 5.26 -16.15 -13.01
CA LEU A 579 5.80 -15.29 -11.97
C LEU A 579 4.84 -14.16 -11.58
N LEU A 580 4.74 -13.91 -10.28
CA LEU A 580 3.97 -12.84 -9.63
C LEU A 580 4.72 -12.25 -8.45
N ALA A 581 4.47 -10.99 -8.13
CA ALA A 581 5.03 -10.34 -6.96
C ALA A 581 3.97 -9.64 -6.10
N ILE A 582 4.20 -9.63 -4.79
CA ILE A 582 3.48 -8.86 -3.79
C ILE A 582 4.49 -7.97 -3.09
N GLY A 583 4.39 -6.67 -3.31
CA GLY A 583 5.15 -5.63 -2.64
C GLY A 583 4.55 -5.32 -1.28
N ILE A 584 5.30 -5.50 -0.19
CA ILE A 584 4.87 -5.12 1.15
C ILE A 584 5.36 -3.71 1.46
N GLY A 585 4.45 -2.74 1.46
CA GLY A 585 4.74 -1.33 1.74
C GLY A 585 5.60 -0.62 0.68
N HIS A 586 5.94 -1.31 -0.42
CA HIS A 586 6.81 -0.80 -1.47
C HIS A 586 6.32 -1.25 -2.85
N ASP A 587 6.50 -0.39 -3.83
CA ASP A 587 6.11 -0.67 -5.20
C ASP A 587 7.12 -1.58 -5.93
N VAL A 588 6.69 -2.81 -6.19
CA VAL A 588 7.48 -3.83 -6.91
C VAL A 588 7.12 -3.92 -8.40
N THR A 589 6.19 -3.11 -8.90
CA THR A 589 5.81 -3.07 -10.33
C THR A 589 6.95 -2.63 -11.24
N ARG A 590 7.97 -1.95 -10.68
CA ARG A 590 9.22 -1.57 -11.35
C ARG A 590 10.03 -2.77 -11.85
N TYR A 591 9.83 -3.95 -11.27
CA TYR A 591 10.57 -5.16 -11.59
C TYR A 591 9.69 -6.24 -12.22
N TYR A 592 8.48 -6.45 -11.68
CA TYR A 592 7.62 -7.56 -12.07
C TYR A 592 6.43 -7.07 -12.91
N ARG A 593 6.16 -7.75 -14.02
CA ARG A 593 5.03 -7.39 -14.89
C ARG A 593 3.67 -7.60 -14.21
N ARG A 594 3.58 -8.62 -13.36
CA ARG A 594 2.37 -8.95 -12.57
C ARG A 594 2.66 -8.75 -11.09
N ALA A 595 2.34 -7.57 -10.59
CA ALA A 595 2.63 -7.16 -9.22
C ALA A 595 1.42 -6.53 -8.53
N VAL A 596 1.34 -6.73 -7.21
CA VAL A 596 0.41 -6.04 -6.31
C VAL A 596 1.20 -5.41 -5.19
N THR A 597 0.89 -4.17 -4.85
CA THR A 597 1.42 -3.54 -3.64
C THR A 597 0.36 -3.55 -2.56
N ILE A 598 0.72 -4.00 -1.36
CA ILE A 598 -0.15 -4.01 -0.18
C ILE A 598 0.54 -3.31 0.98
N VAL A 599 -0.20 -2.50 1.70
CA VAL A 599 0.29 -1.86 2.93
C VAL A 599 -0.12 -2.69 4.16
N ASP A 600 -1.28 -3.35 4.08
CA ASP A 600 -1.81 -4.16 5.18
C ASP A 600 -2.33 -5.53 4.75
N ALA A 601 -2.33 -6.48 5.68
CA ALA A 601 -2.87 -7.83 5.46
C ALA A 601 -4.39 -7.84 5.21
N GLU A 602 -5.11 -6.77 5.57
CA GLU A 602 -6.54 -6.60 5.23
C GLU A 602 -6.73 -6.30 3.73
N GLU A 603 -5.84 -5.49 3.14
CA GLU A 603 -5.87 -5.13 1.72
C GLU A 603 -5.53 -6.31 0.82
N LEU A 604 -4.66 -7.21 1.31
CA LEU A 604 -4.42 -8.51 0.70
C LEU A 604 -5.73 -9.19 0.34
N ALA A 605 -6.74 -9.10 1.20
CA ALA A 605 -7.98 -9.80 0.91
C ALA A 605 -8.73 -9.22 -0.28
N GLY A 606 -8.84 -7.89 -0.38
CA GLY A 606 -9.44 -7.22 -1.54
C GLY A 606 -8.63 -7.46 -2.81
N ALA A 607 -7.36 -7.05 -2.78
CA ALA A 607 -6.47 -7.08 -3.93
C ALA A 607 -6.22 -8.51 -4.44
N MET A 608 -6.09 -9.49 -3.54
CA MET A 608 -5.93 -10.89 -3.95
C MET A 608 -7.23 -11.54 -4.42
N THR A 609 -8.43 -11.14 -3.97
CA THR A 609 -9.62 -11.80 -4.52
C THR A 609 -9.89 -11.44 -5.97
N GLU A 610 -9.50 -10.25 -6.40
CA GLU A 610 -9.62 -9.84 -7.80
C GLU A 610 -8.46 -10.42 -8.60
N GLN A 611 -7.21 -10.16 -8.19
CA GLN A 611 -6.05 -10.63 -8.95
C GLN A 611 -5.82 -12.14 -8.90
N LEU A 612 -5.98 -12.84 -7.76
CA LEU A 612 -5.89 -14.32 -7.75
C LEU A 612 -6.99 -14.94 -8.58
N ALA A 613 -8.17 -14.34 -8.58
CA ALA A 613 -9.25 -14.90 -9.35
C ALA A 613 -9.01 -14.75 -10.84
N ASP A 614 -8.47 -13.62 -11.29
CA ASP A 614 -8.08 -13.39 -12.67
C ASP A 614 -6.83 -14.22 -13.04
N LEU A 615 -5.96 -14.50 -12.05
CA LEU A 615 -4.88 -15.48 -12.17
C LEU A 615 -5.39 -16.88 -12.42
N PHE A 616 -6.44 -17.32 -11.73
CA PHE A 616 -7.01 -18.65 -11.98
C PHE A 616 -7.97 -18.69 -13.17
N GLU A 617 -8.26 -17.56 -13.81
CA GLU A 617 -8.97 -17.54 -15.09
C GLU A 617 -8.00 -17.94 -16.23
N ASP A 618 -8.41 -18.94 -17.00
CA ASP A 618 -7.63 -19.51 -18.10
C ASP A 618 -7.32 -18.44 -19.16
N GLN A 619 -6.13 -17.84 -19.09
CA GLN A 619 -5.47 -17.40 -20.31
C GLN A 619 -4.93 -18.66 -20.98
N GLY A 620 -5.77 -19.24 -21.85
CA GLY A 620 -5.61 -20.54 -22.48
C GLY A 620 -4.15 -20.95 -22.68
N TYR A 621 -3.72 -21.92 -21.87
CA TYR A 621 -2.48 -22.65 -22.09
C TYR A 621 -2.59 -23.31 -23.47
N ALA A 622 -2.05 -22.68 -24.51
CA ALA A 622 -1.84 -23.33 -25.78
C ALA A 622 -0.65 -24.27 -25.58
N PRO A 623 -0.85 -25.60 -25.49
CA PRO A 623 0.28 -26.50 -25.35
C PRO A 623 1.18 -26.29 -26.57
N ALA A 624 2.46 -26.02 -26.32
CA ALA A 624 3.47 -25.94 -27.36
C ALA A 624 3.35 -27.21 -28.20
N ARG A 625 2.90 -27.04 -29.46
CA ARG A 625 2.75 -28.13 -30.43
C ARG A 625 4.09 -28.87 -30.49
N ARG A 626 4.16 -30.05 -29.86
CA ARG A 626 5.22 -31.02 -30.13
C ARG A 626 5.17 -31.28 -31.62
N THR A 627 6.14 -30.74 -32.34
CA THR A 627 6.38 -31.03 -33.74
C THR A 627 6.67 -32.52 -33.83
N GLY A 628 5.61 -33.29 -34.11
CA GLY A 628 5.69 -34.71 -34.40
C GLY A 628 6.61 -34.88 -35.58
N ARG A 629 7.86 -35.25 -35.30
CA ARG A 629 8.85 -35.65 -36.29
C ARG A 629 8.29 -36.89 -37.00
N ARG A 630 7.61 -36.66 -38.12
CA ARG A 630 7.10 -37.68 -39.03
C ARG A 630 8.28 -38.57 -39.41
N ARG A 631 8.33 -39.77 -38.86
CA ARG A 631 9.15 -40.87 -39.39
C ARG A 631 8.58 -41.20 -40.77
N THR A 632 9.30 -40.82 -41.81
CA THR A 632 9.09 -41.32 -43.16
C THR A 632 9.48 -42.80 -43.18
N ALA A 633 8.47 -43.67 -43.19
CA ALA A 633 8.65 -45.04 -43.61
C ALA A 633 8.90 -45.03 -45.13
N GLY A 634 10.14 -45.28 -45.54
CA GLY A 634 10.48 -45.59 -46.92
C GLY A 634 10.09 -47.04 -47.21
N ALA A 635 9.15 -47.22 -48.13
CA ALA A 635 8.94 -48.48 -48.83
C ALA A 635 8.47 -48.21 -50.27
N GLY A 636 9.33 -48.58 -51.23
CA GLY A 636 8.92 -49.08 -52.55
C GLY A 636 8.81 -48.07 -53.69
N ARG A 637 9.92 -47.88 -54.42
CA ARG A 637 10.11 -48.47 -55.76
C ARG A 637 11.59 -48.56 -56.10
#